data_AF-A0AAW1S820-F1
#
_entry.id   AF-A0AAW1S820-F1
#
_cell.length_a   1.000
_cell.length_b   1.000
_cell.length_c   1.000
_cell.angle_alpha   90.00
_cell.angle_beta   90.00
_cell.angle_gamma   90.00
#
_symmetry.space_group_name_H-M   'P 1'
#
loop_
_entity.id
_entity.type
_entity.pdbx_description
1 polymer ?
#
loop_
_entity_poly.entity_id
_entity_poly.type
_entity_poly.pdbx_seq_one_letter_code
_entity_poly.pdbx_strand_id
1 'polypeptide(L)'
;MQMDSDEYGAGAGPSSSFQYRGRGGGRGNSWRGGGRGGRGYDTGYQGGYQGRGAPRGGHNGYSNYNDGGFSGYGGADGGGGGGGRGRSNQSRGRGSGYWGTRGAPPRGGYRGGGRAQDGQLQMGGRAGPGPRRVFDEPEDVEFVRVMKGHSKHITTLAVDHTSSQLYSGSADGSVRVWDLSTGQCTSVVDVGGEVDSLLLEGGFLFVGLNVQAAGTRQGLVKVWNMASGEQHELGGCLGQVLALTATHGMLIAGGQDRAIRVWKLNPASQRFEPQVEITAAQGGHGAAVQALLPVNPSSAQPLLLSADWEGALKVWDMHSGACVQTLPGAHGHVVMGMLQWEGCVLTCALDGTVKVWQIVPDASREHGALVDPTPVYVHPPEDEGAPGRNTQAQEWGGVLALAGGPDAGARPVLLTSHNDDGCVRLWDLPSFGERGHLPSVRDARALAAGPGGLLMSGDNVDQGLAERDEPVPPYGVMSVLAAAGFLETAYLTASKLLNTQVVCPASGSCDTVLTSGYAEVFGVPLSLFGMLGYGAVAALAAREFAARVARRRRTHKEANLARYATLAGGTVLASTSGYLLYILATRFPGDSCTWCFASAALSAAVFGSALRSFSARELTEAAAPGGGLAAATVLALALAWANVDPPSAAADFELPFSEPEVMTQSTQRTVDLARRLRAAGARFYGAFWCSHCFEQKEAFGAAAAKELPYVECYPDGFRRDVRLAQECVDARLTGFPAWTINGRTLSGERTLDQLEAELRKPPAAAPALPGQRA
;
A
#
# COMPACT_ATOMS: atom_id res chain seq x y z
N MET A 1 -18.53 5.95 -5.84
CA MET A 1 -17.61 5.09 -6.62
C MET A 1 -16.43 5.94 -7.05
N GLN A 2 -15.24 5.35 -7.04
CA GLN A 2 -13.99 6.02 -7.40
C GLN A 2 -13.42 5.36 -8.66
N MET A 3 -12.73 6.10 -9.51
CA MET A 3 -11.92 5.55 -10.61
C MET A 3 -10.47 6.01 -10.44
N ASP A 4 -9.54 5.05 -10.50
CA ASP A 4 -8.09 5.22 -10.36
C ASP A 4 -7.39 5.33 -11.72
N SER A 5 -6.25 6.02 -11.72
CA SER A 5 -5.27 6.14 -12.82
C SER A 5 -3.83 5.81 -12.39
N ASP A 6 -2.87 5.70 -13.32
CA ASP A 6 -1.46 5.38 -12.98
C ASP A 6 -0.45 6.57 -13.01
N GLU A 7 -0.59 7.63 -13.83
CA GLU A 7 0.37 8.78 -13.81
C GLU A 7 -0.11 10.15 -14.42
N TYR A 8 0.77 11.16 -14.29
CA TYR A 8 0.55 12.63 -14.40
C TYR A 8 -0.12 13.22 -15.66
N GLY A 9 -0.78 14.38 -15.48
CA GLY A 9 -1.10 15.36 -16.51
C GLY A 9 -2.15 16.41 -16.06
N ALA A 10 -2.54 17.34 -16.92
CA ALA A 10 -3.52 18.39 -16.59
C ALA A 10 -4.67 18.44 -17.61
N GLY A 11 -5.88 18.07 -17.17
CA GLY A 11 -7.11 18.13 -17.97
C GLY A 11 -8.23 18.98 -17.34
N ALA A 12 -9.26 19.24 -18.13
CA ALA A 12 -10.46 20.02 -17.78
C ALA A 12 -11.51 19.16 -17.05
N GLY A 13 -12.27 19.76 -16.13
CA GLY A 13 -13.43 19.11 -15.50
C GLY A 13 -14.74 19.36 -16.27
N PRO A 14 -15.72 18.44 -16.24
CA PRO A 14 -16.95 18.56 -17.01
C PRO A 14 -17.98 19.51 -16.36
N SER A 15 -18.80 20.15 -17.20
CA SER A 15 -20.07 20.74 -16.78
C SER A 15 -21.18 19.67 -16.80
N SER A 16 -22.00 19.64 -15.74
CA SER A 16 -23.13 18.71 -15.64
C SER A 16 -24.45 19.48 -15.65
N SER A 17 -25.45 18.97 -16.37
CA SER A 17 -26.82 19.51 -16.35
C SER A 17 -27.76 18.47 -15.73
N PHE A 18 -28.52 18.88 -14.71
CA PHE A 18 -29.50 18.02 -14.05
C PHE A 18 -30.85 18.75 -13.97
N GLN A 19 -31.85 18.29 -14.73
CA GLN A 19 -33.20 18.84 -14.65
C GLN A 19 -34.05 18.09 -13.62
N TYR A 20 -34.25 18.71 -12.46
CA TYR A 20 -35.26 18.25 -11.51
C TYR A 20 -36.68 18.55 -12.04
N ARG A 21 -37.31 17.57 -12.70
CA ARG A 21 -38.76 17.59 -12.96
C ARG A 21 -39.53 17.23 -11.69
N GLY A 22 -39.63 18.20 -10.78
CA GLY A 22 -40.48 18.09 -9.59
C GLY A 22 -41.94 17.83 -9.98
N ARG A 23 -42.52 16.72 -9.50
CA ARG A 23 -43.97 16.49 -9.59
C ARG A 23 -44.67 17.56 -8.75
N GLY A 24 -45.56 18.33 -9.37
CA GLY A 24 -46.21 19.47 -8.73
C GLY A 24 -46.91 19.11 -7.41
N GLY A 25 -46.47 19.76 -6.34
CA GLY A 25 -47.03 19.68 -4.99
C GLY A 25 -46.73 20.97 -4.25
N GLY A 26 -47.55 22.00 -4.48
CA GLY A 26 -47.20 23.37 -4.10
C GLY A 26 -47.15 23.63 -2.59
N ARG A 27 -46.03 24.20 -2.14
CA ARG A 27 -45.90 25.21 -1.06
C ARG A 27 -44.51 25.85 -1.18
N GLY A 28 -44.45 27.06 -1.75
CA GLY A 28 -43.18 27.76 -1.95
C GLY A 28 -42.64 28.35 -0.65
N ASN A 29 -41.43 27.95 -0.27
CA ASN A 29 -40.65 28.64 0.76
C ASN A 29 -39.82 29.75 0.08
N SER A 30 -40.43 30.93 -0.09
CA SER A 30 -39.72 32.11 -0.59
C SER A 30 -38.63 32.56 0.38
N TRP A 31 -37.42 32.81 -0.11
CA TRP A 31 -36.39 33.55 0.63
C TRP A 31 -36.91 34.96 0.96
N ARG A 32 -37.37 35.18 2.20
CA ARG A 32 -37.68 36.52 2.71
C ARG A 32 -36.41 37.14 3.30
N GLY A 33 -35.75 37.96 2.50
CA GLY A 33 -34.66 38.82 2.98
C GLY A 33 -35.13 39.69 4.16
N GLY A 34 -34.46 39.54 5.30
CA GLY A 34 -34.72 40.31 6.51
C GLY A 34 -34.19 41.73 6.39
N GLY A 35 -34.92 42.61 5.71
CA GLY A 35 -34.54 44.02 5.59
C GLY A 35 -34.55 44.74 6.95
N ARG A 36 -33.41 45.38 7.29
CA ARG A 36 -33.38 46.52 8.22
C ARG A 36 -32.78 47.71 7.48
N GLY A 37 -33.62 48.69 7.16
CA GLY A 37 -33.19 49.91 6.47
C GLY A 37 -32.42 50.86 7.39
N GLY A 38 -31.59 51.71 6.77
CA GLY A 38 -30.89 52.76 7.50
C GLY A 38 -29.98 53.63 6.64
N ARG A 39 -30.55 54.67 6.01
CA ARG A 39 -29.92 55.94 5.56
C ARG A 39 -28.67 55.80 4.64
N GLY A 40 -28.66 56.26 3.39
CA GLY A 40 -29.24 57.53 2.94
C GLY A 40 -28.20 58.64 3.04
N TYR A 41 -27.24 58.66 2.10
CA TYR A 41 -26.34 59.78 1.83
C TYR A 41 -26.11 59.91 0.32
N ASP A 42 -26.72 60.95 -0.26
CA ASP A 42 -26.30 61.49 -1.55
C ASP A 42 -24.94 62.17 -1.40
N THR A 43 -23.97 61.78 -2.23
CA THR A 43 -22.96 62.70 -2.75
C THR A 43 -22.60 62.29 -4.17
N GLY A 44 -23.18 62.96 -5.16
CA GLY A 44 -22.67 62.90 -6.52
C GLY A 44 -21.34 63.64 -6.62
N TYR A 45 -20.40 63.09 -7.40
CA TYR A 45 -19.24 63.83 -7.87
C TYR A 45 -18.97 63.50 -9.33
N GLN A 46 -19.38 64.40 -10.23
CA GLN A 46 -18.80 64.47 -11.57
C GLN A 46 -17.40 65.08 -11.46
N GLY A 47 -16.43 64.51 -12.16
CA GLY A 47 -15.05 64.99 -12.14
C GLY A 47 -14.22 64.35 -13.24
N GLY A 48 -14.45 64.75 -14.49
CA GLY A 48 -13.57 64.37 -15.59
C GLY A 48 -12.32 65.25 -15.62
N TYR A 49 -11.15 64.66 -15.84
CA TYR A 49 -9.96 65.40 -16.27
C TYR A 49 -9.15 64.59 -17.30
N GLN A 50 -8.59 65.30 -18.28
CA GLN A 50 -7.88 64.73 -19.42
C GLN A 50 -6.41 64.45 -19.13
N GLY A 51 -5.92 63.41 -19.80
CA GLY A 51 -4.55 62.91 -19.96
C GLY A 51 -3.33 63.82 -19.72
N ARG A 52 -2.27 63.19 -19.20
CA ARG A 52 -0.94 63.07 -19.85
C ARG A 52 0.00 62.22 -18.98
N GLY A 53 1.00 61.60 -19.64
CA GLY A 53 2.24 61.19 -18.97
C GLY A 53 2.48 59.68 -18.87
N ALA A 54 3.20 59.12 -19.84
CA ALA A 54 3.95 57.89 -19.60
C ALA A 54 5.20 58.19 -18.77
N PRO A 55 5.65 57.22 -17.96
CA PRO A 55 7.08 56.92 -17.92
C PRO A 55 7.38 55.45 -18.25
N ARG A 56 8.53 55.24 -18.91
CA ARG A 56 9.11 53.92 -19.17
C ARG A 56 9.87 53.42 -17.94
N GLY A 57 10.04 52.11 -17.85
CA GLY A 57 11.24 51.49 -17.28
C GLY A 57 11.08 50.91 -15.87
N GLY A 58 11.02 49.57 -15.80
CA GLY A 58 10.95 48.82 -14.55
C GLY A 58 10.89 47.32 -14.80
N HIS A 59 11.94 46.76 -15.41
CA HIS A 59 12.06 45.30 -15.55
C HIS A 59 12.21 44.64 -14.18
N ASN A 60 11.42 43.60 -13.93
CA ASN A 60 11.86 42.44 -13.16
C ASN A 60 11.41 41.20 -13.94
N GLY A 61 12.37 40.43 -14.42
CA GLY A 61 12.10 39.25 -15.25
C GLY A 61 11.91 38.00 -14.40
N TYR A 62 11.07 37.09 -14.89
CA TYR A 62 11.30 35.66 -14.69
C TYR A 62 11.67 35.01 -16.02
N SER A 63 12.69 34.16 -15.95
CA SER A 63 13.45 33.64 -17.08
C SER A 63 12.68 32.62 -17.90
N ASN A 64 12.53 32.88 -19.20
CA ASN A 64 12.54 31.80 -20.19
C ASN A 64 13.94 31.16 -20.19
N TYR A 65 14.01 29.84 -20.19
CA TYR A 65 15.15 29.10 -20.71
C TYR A 65 14.65 28.13 -21.78
N ASN A 66 15.25 28.21 -22.96
CA ASN A 66 14.92 27.41 -24.12
C ASN A 66 16.19 27.28 -24.97
N ASP A 67 16.66 26.05 -25.18
CA ASP A 67 17.73 25.62 -26.09
C ASP A 67 17.34 24.18 -26.50
N GLY A 68 17.39 23.69 -27.75
CA GLY A 68 18.09 24.12 -28.96
C GLY A 68 19.40 23.31 -29.14
N GLY A 69 19.65 22.51 -30.19
CA GLY A 69 18.87 22.07 -31.36
C GLY A 69 19.74 21.19 -32.32
N PHE A 70 19.16 20.71 -33.45
CA PHE A 70 19.79 19.95 -34.57
C PHE A 70 20.36 18.55 -34.26
N SER A 71 20.33 17.54 -35.14
CA SER A 71 20.08 17.39 -36.61
C SER A 71 19.10 16.21 -36.87
N GLY A 72 18.68 15.78 -38.08
CA GLY A 72 18.87 16.19 -39.48
C GLY A 72 18.64 14.99 -40.43
N TYR A 73 17.77 15.15 -41.44
CA TYR A 73 17.47 14.23 -42.57
C TYR A 73 16.72 12.89 -42.34
N GLY A 74 15.55 12.77 -43.00
CA GLY A 74 15.41 11.81 -44.11
C GLY A 74 14.43 10.62 -43.99
N GLY A 75 13.34 10.67 -44.76
CA GLY A 75 12.52 9.51 -45.19
C GLY A 75 11.62 8.89 -44.11
N ALA A 76 10.29 8.78 -44.24
CA ALA A 76 9.44 8.24 -45.31
C ALA A 76 8.82 6.89 -44.90
N ASP A 77 7.48 6.85 -45.00
CA ASP A 77 6.59 5.71 -45.24
C ASP A 77 6.42 4.55 -44.25
N GLY A 78 5.13 4.32 -43.93
CA GLY A 78 4.53 2.98 -43.78
C GLY A 78 4.70 2.29 -42.42
N GLY A 79 3.66 1.79 -41.75
CA GLY A 79 2.26 1.65 -42.14
C GLY A 79 1.77 0.21 -41.88
N GLY A 80 0.82 0.06 -40.97
CA GLY A 80 0.18 -1.23 -40.63
C GLY A 80 1.05 -2.16 -39.76
N GLY A 81 0.49 -3.00 -38.88
CA GLY A 81 -0.91 -3.11 -38.48
C GLY A 81 -1.38 -4.56 -38.30
N GLY A 82 -2.08 -4.81 -37.18
CA GLY A 82 -3.18 -5.78 -37.13
C GLY A 82 -2.93 -7.14 -36.47
N GLY A 83 -3.97 -7.60 -35.77
CA GLY A 83 -4.14 -8.98 -35.27
C GLY A 83 -3.77 -9.16 -33.79
N GLY A 84 -4.67 -9.51 -32.86
CA GLY A 84 -6.13 -9.67 -32.93
C GLY A 84 -6.64 -10.97 -32.28
N ARG A 85 -7.89 -10.93 -31.80
CA ARG A 85 -8.77 -12.05 -31.36
C ARG A 85 -8.51 -12.71 -30.00
N GLY A 86 -9.62 -12.96 -29.28
CA GLY A 86 -9.86 -14.28 -28.66
C GLY A 86 -10.32 -14.32 -27.20
N ARG A 87 -11.63 -14.22 -26.94
CA ARG A 87 -12.24 -14.56 -25.63
C ARG A 87 -12.49 -16.07 -25.48
N SER A 88 -12.38 -16.59 -24.26
CA SER A 88 -13.40 -17.41 -23.51
C SER A 88 -12.71 -18.03 -22.25
N ASN A 89 -13.35 -18.51 -21.18
CA ASN A 89 -14.77 -18.71 -20.88
C ASN A 89 -15.06 -18.67 -19.34
N GLN A 90 -16.32 -18.46 -18.98
CA GLN A 90 -17.07 -18.79 -17.73
C GLN A 90 -16.38 -19.47 -16.51
N SER A 91 -16.76 -19.10 -15.28
CA SER A 91 -17.91 -19.74 -14.57
C SER A 91 -18.10 -19.39 -13.07
N ARG A 92 -19.38 -19.36 -12.62
CA ARG A 92 -19.92 -19.55 -11.22
C ARG A 92 -19.48 -18.56 -10.11
N GLY A 93 -20.26 -18.27 -9.06
CA GLY A 93 -21.66 -18.60 -8.74
C GLY A 93 -21.88 -19.03 -7.27
N ARG A 94 -22.76 -18.32 -6.52
CA ARG A 94 -23.16 -18.51 -5.08
C ARG A 94 -22.08 -18.07 -4.05
N GLY A 95 -22.39 -17.51 -2.86
CA GLY A 95 -23.67 -17.02 -2.28
C GLY A 95 -23.60 -16.82 -0.74
N SER A 96 -24.68 -16.28 -0.13
CA SER A 96 -25.08 -16.36 1.30
C SER A 96 -24.67 -15.29 2.36
N GLY A 97 -25.66 -14.47 2.77
CA GLY A 97 -26.00 -14.12 4.18
C GLY A 97 -25.39 -12.86 4.84
N TYR A 98 -25.93 -12.29 5.93
CA TYR A 98 -27.34 -12.15 6.40
C TYR A 98 -27.41 -11.32 7.73
N TRP A 99 -28.30 -10.30 7.81
CA TRP A 99 -28.77 -9.56 9.03
C TRP A 99 -27.72 -8.80 9.90
N GLY A 100 -28.06 -7.73 10.66
CA GLY A 100 -29.33 -7.04 10.88
C GLY A 100 -29.19 -5.83 11.85
N THR A 101 -30.22 -4.99 11.99
CA THR A 101 -30.17 -3.63 12.59
C THR A 101 -30.52 -3.54 14.09
N ARG A 102 -29.76 -2.71 14.84
CA ARG A 102 -30.08 -1.99 16.11
C ARG A 102 -29.09 -0.81 16.22
N GLY A 103 -29.34 0.38 16.77
CA GLY A 103 -30.51 1.01 17.39
C GLY A 103 -30.03 2.25 18.18
N ALA A 104 -30.70 3.40 18.05
CA ALA A 104 -30.39 4.65 18.78
C ALA A 104 -31.16 4.72 20.12
N PRO A 105 -31.02 5.75 21.01
CA PRO A 105 -30.13 6.94 21.06
C PRO A 105 -29.29 6.88 22.40
N PRO A 106 -28.97 7.93 23.22
CA PRO A 106 -29.09 9.40 23.10
C PRO A 106 -27.95 10.32 23.63
N ARG A 107 -27.87 11.52 23.03
CA ARG A 107 -27.56 12.87 23.58
C ARG A 107 -26.70 13.05 24.86
N GLY A 108 -25.58 13.75 24.66
CA GLY A 108 -24.88 14.65 25.60
C GLY A 108 -23.65 15.22 24.89
N GLY A 109 -23.13 16.43 25.11
CA GLY A 109 -23.49 17.53 26.00
C GLY A 109 -22.31 18.52 26.03
N TYR A 110 -22.46 19.72 25.47
CA TYR A 110 -21.37 20.71 25.31
C TYR A 110 -20.72 21.12 26.64
N ARG A 111 -19.38 21.10 26.74
CA ARG A 111 -18.59 21.99 27.63
C ARG A 111 -17.08 21.99 27.33
N GLY A 112 -16.46 23.18 27.41
CA GLY A 112 -15.01 23.39 27.30
C GLY A 112 -14.59 23.98 25.94
N GLY A 113 -14.14 25.22 25.79
CA GLY A 113 -13.86 26.24 26.81
C GLY A 113 -12.37 26.32 27.19
N GLY A 114 -11.53 26.75 26.25
CA GLY A 114 -10.09 26.98 26.46
C GLY A 114 -9.66 28.29 25.77
N ARG A 115 -9.02 29.19 26.53
CA ARG A 115 -8.58 30.53 26.06
C ARG A 115 -7.36 30.44 25.14
N ALA A 116 -7.32 31.33 24.15
CA ALA A 116 -6.10 31.67 23.42
C ALA A 116 -5.07 32.37 24.34
N GLN A 117 -3.79 32.20 24.01
CA GLN A 117 -2.71 33.11 24.39
C GLN A 117 -1.96 33.52 23.12
N ASP A 118 -1.78 34.82 22.92
CA ASP A 118 -1.03 35.39 21.81
C ASP A 118 0.48 35.09 21.93
N GLY A 119 1.13 34.82 20.79
CA GLY A 119 2.53 34.39 20.79
C GLY A 119 3.23 34.49 19.43
N GLN A 120 3.58 35.72 19.05
CA GLN A 120 4.59 36.10 18.04
C GLN A 120 4.47 35.62 16.59
N LEU A 121 4.39 36.61 15.69
CA LEU A 121 4.75 36.51 14.28
C LEU A 121 6.20 36.03 14.09
N GLN A 122 6.39 34.98 13.31
CA GLN A 122 7.62 34.78 12.53
C GLN A 122 7.28 34.78 11.04
N MET A 123 7.65 35.87 10.36
CA MET A 123 7.66 35.96 8.90
C MET A 123 8.89 35.20 8.38
N GLY A 124 8.68 34.13 7.61
CA GLY A 124 9.79 33.41 6.98
C GLY A 124 9.60 31.89 6.88
N GLY A 125 8.58 31.44 6.14
CA GLY A 125 8.40 30.03 5.81
C GLY A 125 7.68 29.86 4.48
N ARG A 126 8.19 28.99 3.61
CA ARG A 126 7.39 28.44 2.50
C ARG A 126 6.12 27.85 3.11
N ALA A 127 4.96 28.13 2.52
CA ALA A 127 3.71 27.50 2.90
C ALA A 127 3.85 25.97 2.77
N GLY A 128 4.02 25.29 3.91
CA GLY A 128 3.85 23.85 3.99
C GLY A 128 2.36 23.51 3.93
N PRO A 129 1.99 22.28 3.52
CA PRO A 129 0.60 21.86 3.54
C PRO A 129 0.03 22.00 4.97
N GLY A 130 -1.14 22.62 5.07
CA GLY A 130 -1.82 22.85 6.35
C GLY A 130 -2.09 21.57 7.15
N PRO A 131 -2.44 21.70 8.44
CA PRO A 131 -2.76 20.55 9.26
C PRO A 131 -3.93 19.78 8.64
N ARG A 132 -3.72 18.50 8.30
CA ARG A 132 -4.79 17.63 7.81
C ARG A 132 -5.88 17.54 8.88
N ARG A 133 -7.07 18.04 8.53
CA ARG A 133 -8.28 17.84 9.34
C ARG A 133 -8.55 16.34 9.45
N VAL A 134 -8.96 15.90 10.63
CA VAL A 134 -9.56 14.57 10.80
C VAL A 134 -11.01 14.69 10.38
N PHE A 135 -11.45 13.72 9.62
CA PHE A 135 -12.54 13.85 8.66
C PHE A 135 -13.47 12.64 8.85
N ASP A 136 -14.63 12.85 9.46
CA ASP A 136 -15.62 11.80 9.73
C ASP A 136 -16.41 11.44 8.46
N GLU A 137 -16.42 10.16 8.05
CA GLU A 137 -17.22 9.71 6.91
C GLU A 137 -18.73 9.90 7.22
N PRO A 138 -19.56 10.44 6.30
CA PRO A 138 -20.99 10.62 6.54
C PRO A 138 -21.68 9.28 6.81
N GLU A 139 -22.47 9.19 7.89
CA GLU A 139 -23.17 7.95 8.30
C GLU A 139 -24.12 7.37 7.23
N ASP A 140 -24.51 8.18 6.24
CA ASP A 140 -25.43 7.83 5.15
C ASP A 140 -24.78 7.73 3.76
N VAL A 141 -23.44 7.69 3.67
CA VAL A 141 -22.69 7.54 2.42
C VAL A 141 -21.78 6.30 2.48
N GLU A 142 -22.07 5.30 1.65
CA GLU A 142 -21.27 4.06 1.58
C GLU A 142 -20.28 4.09 0.41
N PHE A 143 -19.03 3.69 0.67
CA PHE A 143 -18.06 3.44 -0.39
C PHE A 143 -18.42 2.17 -1.18
N VAL A 144 -18.89 2.33 -2.41
CA VAL A 144 -19.34 1.20 -3.24
C VAL A 144 -18.19 0.40 -3.88
N ARG A 145 -17.24 1.06 -4.58
CA ARG A 145 -16.20 0.40 -5.40
C ARG A 145 -15.13 1.37 -5.94
N VAL A 146 -13.91 0.86 -6.16
CA VAL A 146 -12.92 1.44 -7.10
C VAL A 146 -13.02 0.75 -8.46
N MET A 147 -13.10 1.53 -9.53
CA MET A 147 -13.08 1.09 -10.93
C MET A 147 -11.69 1.41 -11.53
N LYS A 148 -10.78 0.43 -11.45
CA LYS A 148 -9.39 0.57 -11.90
C LYS A 148 -9.24 0.29 -13.39
N GLY A 149 -8.38 1.04 -14.08
CA GLY A 149 -7.85 0.61 -15.36
C GLY A 149 -7.28 1.68 -16.28
N HIS A 150 -7.59 2.96 -16.08
CA HIS A 150 -6.95 4.04 -16.84
C HIS A 150 -5.47 4.15 -16.46
N SER A 151 -4.59 4.50 -17.39
CA SER A 151 -3.15 4.64 -17.11
C SER A 151 -2.69 6.10 -16.91
N LYS A 152 -3.55 7.08 -17.17
CA LYS A 152 -3.38 8.48 -16.78
C LYS A 152 -4.65 9.03 -16.15
N HIS A 153 -4.53 10.16 -15.44
CA HIS A 153 -5.63 10.85 -14.77
C HIS A 153 -6.92 10.95 -15.61
N ILE A 154 -8.05 10.87 -14.91
CA ILE A 154 -9.37 10.89 -15.52
C ILE A 154 -9.84 12.33 -15.59
N THR A 155 -10.03 12.82 -16.81
CA THR A 155 -10.39 14.21 -17.07
C THR A 155 -11.89 14.41 -16.93
N THR A 156 -12.69 13.43 -17.36
CA THR A 156 -14.12 13.63 -17.55
C THR A 156 -14.94 12.35 -17.37
N LEU A 157 -16.21 12.52 -16.98
CA LEU A 157 -17.20 11.47 -16.75
C LEU A 157 -18.54 11.86 -17.40
N ALA A 158 -19.18 10.92 -18.09
CA ALA A 158 -20.54 11.07 -18.61
C ALA A 158 -21.39 9.84 -18.22
N VAL A 159 -22.54 10.07 -17.57
CA VAL A 159 -23.43 9.00 -17.09
C VAL A 159 -24.59 8.82 -18.06
N ASP A 160 -24.85 7.57 -18.46
CA ASP A 160 -26.09 7.19 -19.13
C ASP A 160 -27.16 6.84 -18.09
N HIS A 161 -28.05 7.79 -17.83
CA HIS A 161 -29.19 7.63 -16.94
C HIS A 161 -30.24 6.61 -17.45
N THR A 162 -30.16 6.16 -18.71
CA THR A 162 -31.08 5.19 -19.32
C THR A 162 -30.54 3.76 -19.30
N SER A 163 -29.25 3.55 -19.61
CA SER A 163 -28.63 2.23 -19.69
C SER A 163 -27.88 1.80 -18.43
N SER A 164 -27.78 2.67 -17.41
CA SER A 164 -26.94 2.47 -16.22
C SER A 164 -25.46 2.24 -16.55
N GLN A 165 -24.98 2.87 -17.63
CA GLN A 165 -23.58 2.89 -18.01
C GLN A 165 -22.94 4.21 -17.60
N LEU A 166 -21.63 4.16 -17.43
CA LEU A 166 -20.78 5.33 -17.20
C LEU A 166 -19.64 5.30 -18.21
N TYR A 167 -19.35 6.45 -18.79
CA TYR A 167 -18.26 6.67 -19.71
C TYR A 167 -17.21 7.53 -19.00
N SER A 168 -15.94 7.14 -19.06
CA SER A 168 -14.83 7.92 -18.53
C SER A 168 -13.83 8.24 -19.63
N GLY A 169 -13.39 9.49 -19.68
CA GLY A 169 -12.31 9.97 -20.55
C GLY A 169 -11.04 10.19 -19.75
N SER A 170 -9.90 9.84 -20.33
CA SER A 170 -8.59 10.01 -19.72
C SER A 170 -7.57 10.58 -20.69
N ALA A 171 -6.54 11.23 -20.14
CA ALA A 171 -5.35 11.60 -20.89
C ALA A 171 -4.54 10.38 -21.39
N ASP A 172 -4.86 9.14 -20.99
CA ASP A 172 -4.29 7.93 -21.58
C ASP A 172 -4.70 7.69 -23.04
N GLY A 173 -5.65 8.48 -23.54
CA GLY A 173 -6.15 8.41 -24.91
C GLY A 173 -7.25 7.37 -25.10
N SER A 174 -7.78 6.82 -24.01
CA SER A 174 -8.93 5.92 -24.03
C SER A 174 -10.19 6.56 -23.44
N VAL A 175 -11.34 6.18 -24.01
CA VAL A 175 -12.64 6.26 -23.38
C VAL A 175 -13.03 4.87 -22.92
N ARG A 176 -13.43 4.73 -21.64
CA ARG A 176 -13.87 3.46 -21.06
C ARG A 176 -15.34 3.49 -20.73
N VAL A 177 -16.00 2.38 -20.98
CA VAL A 177 -17.41 2.15 -20.64
C VAL A 177 -17.47 1.20 -19.45
N TRP A 178 -18.27 1.56 -18.46
CA TRP A 178 -18.42 0.86 -17.19
C TRP A 178 -19.89 0.56 -16.96
N ASP A 179 -20.17 -0.65 -16.50
CA ASP A 179 -21.50 -1.02 -16.00
C ASP A 179 -21.61 -0.59 -14.53
N LEU A 180 -22.56 0.29 -14.20
CA LEU A 180 -22.69 0.84 -12.84
C LEU A 180 -23.16 -0.19 -11.81
N SER A 181 -23.81 -1.27 -12.22
CA SER A 181 -24.30 -2.31 -11.29
C SER A 181 -23.19 -3.26 -10.84
N THR A 182 -22.20 -3.50 -11.70
CA THR A 182 -21.11 -4.45 -11.49
C THR A 182 -19.74 -3.77 -11.29
N GLY A 183 -19.61 -2.49 -11.66
CA GLY A 183 -18.33 -1.77 -11.71
C GLY A 183 -17.30 -2.41 -12.66
N GLN A 184 -17.75 -3.21 -13.63
CA GLN A 184 -16.87 -3.84 -14.62
C GLN A 184 -16.69 -2.92 -15.83
N CYS A 185 -15.46 -2.84 -16.34
CA CYS A 185 -15.19 -2.21 -17.62
C CYS A 185 -15.73 -3.12 -18.73
N THR A 186 -16.77 -2.65 -19.44
CA THR A 186 -17.43 -3.40 -20.52
C THR A 186 -16.79 -3.17 -21.87
N SER A 187 -16.18 -1.99 -22.07
CA SER A 187 -15.47 -1.62 -23.30
C SER A 187 -14.35 -0.62 -23.02
N VAL A 188 -13.27 -0.70 -23.81
CA VAL A 188 -12.18 0.28 -23.87
C VAL A 188 -12.03 0.68 -25.32
N VAL A 189 -12.10 1.99 -25.60
CA VAL A 189 -12.01 2.56 -26.94
C VAL A 189 -10.81 3.52 -26.95
N ASP A 190 -9.78 3.18 -27.73
CA ASP A 190 -8.72 4.12 -28.08
C ASP A 190 -9.30 5.17 -29.03
N VAL A 191 -9.19 6.44 -28.64
CA VAL A 191 -9.72 7.58 -29.40
C VAL A 191 -8.63 8.37 -30.12
N GLY A 192 -7.36 8.00 -29.98
CA GLY A 192 -6.24 8.51 -30.79
C GLY A 192 -5.71 9.89 -30.37
N GLY A 193 -6.02 10.36 -29.17
CA GLY A 193 -5.57 11.63 -28.60
C GLY A 193 -6.01 11.76 -27.14
N GLU A 194 -5.41 12.67 -26.38
CA GLU A 194 -5.76 12.84 -24.96
C GLU A 194 -7.19 13.36 -24.84
N VAL A 195 -8.02 12.76 -23.98
CA VAL A 195 -9.42 13.18 -23.81
C VAL A 195 -9.48 14.40 -22.89
N ASP A 196 -9.94 15.54 -23.40
CA ASP A 196 -10.17 16.75 -22.60
C ASP A 196 -11.60 16.79 -22.03
N SER A 197 -12.60 16.38 -22.82
CA SER A 197 -14.02 16.50 -22.47
C SER A 197 -14.88 15.39 -23.09
N LEU A 198 -16.05 15.14 -22.50
CA LEU A 198 -16.91 14.00 -22.83
C LEU A 198 -18.37 14.39 -22.56
N LEU A 199 -19.27 13.99 -23.46
CA LEU A 199 -20.69 14.26 -23.36
C LEU A 199 -21.47 13.10 -23.96
N LEU A 200 -22.56 12.69 -23.29
CA LEU A 200 -23.54 11.76 -23.81
C LEU A 200 -24.90 12.46 -23.85
N GLU A 201 -25.45 12.71 -25.05
CA GLU A 201 -26.72 13.43 -25.23
C GLU A 201 -27.41 12.95 -26.51
N GLY A 202 -28.74 12.79 -26.48
CA GLY A 202 -29.54 12.48 -27.67
C GLY A 202 -29.21 11.16 -28.39
N GLY A 203 -28.56 10.20 -27.71
CA GLY A 203 -28.09 8.95 -28.33
C GLY A 203 -26.73 9.08 -29.05
N PHE A 204 -26.02 10.19 -28.86
CA PHE A 204 -24.67 10.40 -29.35
C PHE A 204 -23.67 10.50 -28.20
N LEU A 205 -22.48 9.93 -28.38
CA LEU A 205 -21.31 10.14 -27.54
C LEU A 205 -20.36 11.09 -28.26
N PHE A 206 -20.03 12.21 -27.60
CA PHE A 206 -19.10 13.22 -28.08
C PHE A 206 -17.84 13.18 -27.22
N VAL A 207 -16.67 13.10 -27.83
CA VAL A 207 -15.38 13.07 -27.16
C VAL A 207 -14.52 14.22 -27.69
N GLY A 208 -14.19 15.18 -26.83
CA GLY A 208 -13.26 16.26 -27.12
C GLY A 208 -11.83 15.79 -26.88
N LEU A 209 -10.98 15.93 -27.90
CA LEU A 209 -9.64 15.39 -27.95
C LEU A 209 -8.60 16.48 -28.22
N ASN A 210 -7.46 16.37 -27.55
CA ASN A 210 -6.23 17.07 -27.87
C ASN A 210 -5.30 16.12 -28.66
N VAL A 211 -5.15 16.38 -29.95
CA VAL A 211 -4.36 15.56 -30.88
C VAL A 211 -3.11 16.32 -31.32
N GLN A 212 -1.96 15.65 -31.32
CA GLN A 212 -0.72 16.25 -31.81
C GLN A 212 -0.52 15.95 -33.31
N ALA A 213 -0.74 16.96 -34.15
CA ALA A 213 -0.64 16.87 -35.60
C ALA A 213 0.42 17.85 -36.14
N ALA A 214 1.38 17.34 -36.91
CA ALA A 214 2.46 18.14 -37.55
C ALA A 214 3.21 19.10 -36.60
N GLY A 215 3.42 18.70 -35.34
CA GLY A 215 4.08 19.53 -34.32
C GLY A 215 3.17 20.57 -33.65
N THR A 216 1.89 20.65 -34.04
CA THR A 216 0.87 21.51 -33.43
C THR A 216 -0.13 20.68 -32.61
N ARG A 217 -0.69 21.27 -31.54
CA ARG A 217 -1.86 20.69 -30.83
C ARG A 217 -3.14 21.18 -31.51
N GLN A 218 -3.98 20.25 -31.93
CA GLN A 218 -5.27 20.52 -32.55
C GLN A 218 -6.39 19.85 -31.75
N GLY A 219 -7.50 20.57 -31.62
CA GLY A 219 -8.70 20.09 -30.97
C GLY A 219 -9.59 19.39 -31.98
N LEU A 220 -10.05 18.19 -31.62
CA LEU A 220 -10.93 17.38 -32.45
C LEU A 220 -12.12 16.92 -31.60
N VAL A 221 -13.34 17.03 -32.11
CA VAL A 221 -14.49 16.39 -31.46
C VAL A 221 -14.89 15.16 -32.28
N LYS A 222 -14.68 13.97 -31.73
CA LYS A 222 -15.19 12.74 -32.33
C LYS A 222 -16.61 12.47 -31.86
N VAL A 223 -17.45 12.04 -32.79
CA VAL A 223 -18.89 11.83 -32.60
C VAL A 223 -19.23 10.39 -32.95
N TRP A 224 -19.80 9.66 -32.01
CA TRP A 224 -20.37 8.33 -32.21
C TRP A 224 -21.88 8.39 -32.11
N ASN A 225 -22.57 7.90 -33.13
CA ASN A 225 -24.00 7.59 -33.04
C ASN A 225 -24.17 6.22 -32.38
N MET A 226 -24.76 6.16 -31.19
CA MET A 226 -24.87 4.93 -30.40
C MET A 226 -25.91 3.94 -30.97
N ALA A 227 -26.82 4.41 -31.84
CA ALA A 227 -27.84 3.58 -32.48
C ALA A 227 -27.38 2.96 -33.81
N SER A 228 -26.64 3.72 -34.64
CA SER A 228 -26.13 3.22 -35.94
C SER A 228 -24.70 2.68 -35.87
N GLY A 229 -23.93 3.06 -34.84
CA GLY A 229 -22.49 2.81 -34.76
C GLY A 229 -21.64 3.69 -35.67
N GLU A 230 -22.25 4.64 -36.40
CA GLU A 230 -21.53 5.56 -37.29
C GLU A 230 -20.65 6.53 -36.50
N GLN A 231 -19.48 6.83 -37.06
CA GLN A 231 -18.46 7.70 -36.48
C GLN A 231 -18.15 8.84 -37.45
N HIS A 232 -18.01 10.06 -36.93
CA HIS A 232 -17.47 11.18 -37.70
C HIS A 232 -16.68 12.15 -36.79
N GLU A 233 -15.86 12.99 -37.41
CA GLU A 233 -14.97 13.90 -36.70
C GLU A 233 -15.32 15.35 -37.06
N LEU A 234 -15.31 16.22 -36.05
CA LEU A 234 -15.54 17.66 -36.16
C LEU A 234 -14.25 18.38 -35.80
N GLY A 235 -13.55 18.87 -36.82
CA GLY A 235 -12.34 19.66 -36.67
C GLY A 235 -12.61 21.16 -36.53
N GLY A 236 -11.53 21.93 -36.49
CA GLY A 236 -11.55 23.40 -36.45
C GLY A 236 -11.16 24.01 -35.11
N CYS A 237 -11.11 23.23 -34.03
CA CYS A 237 -10.61 23.70 -32.74
C CYS A 237 -9.07 23.77 -32.73
N LEU A 238 -8.51 24.88 -32.26
CA LEU A 238 -7.07 25.03 -32.05
C LEU A 238 -6.76 24.85 -30.55
N GLY A 239 -5.84 23.95 -30.21
CA GLY A 239 -5.61 23.53 -28.83
C GLY A 239 -6.75 22.68 -28.24
N GLN A 240 -6.81 22.64 -26.90
CA GLN A 240 -7.72 21.74 -26.16
C GLN A 240 -9.21 22.03 -26.36
N VAL A 241 -10.04 20.99 -26.30
CA VAL A 241 -11.52 21.09 -26.29
C VAL A 241 -12.00 20.98 -24.85
N LEU A 242 -12.00 22.12 -24.15
CA LEU A 242 -12.16 22.19 -22.70
C LEU A 242 -13.60 21.93 -22.23
N ALA A 243 -14.60 22.25 -23.05
CA ALA A 243 -16.01 22.06 -22.73
C ALA A 243 -16.82 21.56 -23.92
N LEU A 244 -17.79 20.68 -23.66
CA LEU A 244 -18.77 20.20 -24.62
C LEU A 244 -20.17 20.26 -23.99
N THR A 245 -21.15 20.72 -24.76
CA THR A 245 -22.57 20.56 -24.42
C THR A 245 -23.40 20.39 -25.68
N ALA A 246 -24.55 19.74 -25.58
CA ALA A 246 -25.52 19.64 -26.67
C ALA A 246 -26.91 20.02 -26.17
N THR A 247 -27.72 20.60 -27.05
CA THR A 247 -29.08 21.06 -26.77
C THR A 247 -29.83 21.31 -28.07
N HIS A 248 -31.11 20.94 -28.15
CA HIS A 248 -31.97 21.18 -29.32
C HIS A 248 -31.38 20.70 -30.68
N GLY A 249 -30.63 19.60 -30.67
CA GLY A 249 -29.96 19.07 -31.88
C GLY A 249 -28.72 19.85 -32.32
N MET A 250 -28.22 20.78 -31.50
CA MET A 250 -26.94 21.45 -31.67
C MET A 250 -25.90 20.89 -30.71
N LEU A 251 -24.67 20.75 -31.18
CA LEU A 251 -23.47 20.51 -30.38
C LEU A 251 -22.69 21.82 -30.27
N ILE A 252 -22.17 22.11 -29.09
CA ILE A 252 -21.46 23.34 -28.77
C ILE A 252 -20.15 22.97 -28.06
N ALA A 253 -19.02 23.46 -28.55
CA ALA A 253 -17.70 23.26 -27.95
C ALA A 253 -17.05 24.58 -27.54
N GLY A 254 -16.40 24.58 -26.38
CA GLY A 254 -15.54 25.65 -25.88
C GLY A 254 -14.07 25.28 -26.05
N GLY A 255 -13.31 26.13 -26.76
CA GLY A 255 -11.92 25.88 -27.08
C GLY A 255 -10.93 26.67 -26.22
N GLN A 256 -9.72 26.12 -26.11
CA GLN A 256 -8.53 26.84 -25.59
C GLN A 256 -8.19 28.07 -26.44
N ASP A 257 -8.54 28.04 -27.74
CA ASP A 257 -8.47 29.15 -28.68
C ASP A 257 -9.51 30.27 -28.46
N ARG A 258 -10.24 30.23 -27.34
CA ARG A 258 -11.21 31.26 -26.91
C ARG A 258 -12.48 31.32 -27.76
N ALA A 259 -12.62 30.39 -28.71
CA ALA A 259 -13.77 30.31 -29.58
C ALA A 259 -14.86 29.40 -28.98
N ILE A 260 -16.11 29.74 -29.27
CA ILE A 260 -17.25 28.83 -29.13
C ILE A 260 -17.64 28.38 -30.54
N ARG A 261 -17.70 27.07 -30.76
CA ARG A 261 -18.12 26.48 -32.05
C ARG A 261 -19.42 25.73 -31.90
N VAL A 262 -20.31 25.90 -32.87
CA VAL A 262 -21.65 25.32 -32.90
C VAL A 262 -21.82 24.51 -34.19
N TRP A 263 -22.21 23.25 -34.04
CA TRP A 263 -22.62 22.37 -35.12
C TRP A 263 -24.07 21.96 -34.91
N LYS A 264 -24.80 21.66 -35.99
CA LYS A 264 -26.20 21.24 -35.95
C LYS A 264 -26.34 19.87 -36.60
N LEU A 265 -27.08 18.99 -35.95
CA LEU A 265 -27.44 17.68 -36.48
C LEU A 265 -28.35 17.85 -37.69
N ASN A 266 -27.89 17.38 -38.85
CA ASN A 266 -28.72 17.21 -40.03
C ASN A 266 -29.50 15.88 -39.89
N PRO A 267 -30.84 15.90 -39.79
CA PRO A 267 -31.61 14.68 -39.55
C PRO A 267 -31.54 13.66 -40.69
N ALA A 268 -31.26 14.10 -41.93
CA ALA A 268 -31.20 13.22 -43.09
C ALA A 268 -29.86 12.47 -43.19
N SER A 269 -28.75 13.11 -42.82
CA SER A 269 -27.40 12.51 -42.84
C SER A 269 -26.95 11.95 -41.50
N GLN A 270 -27.65 12.25 -40.41
CA GLN A 270 -27.27 11.92 -39.02
C GLN A 270 -25.88 12.43 -38.61
N ARG A 271 -25.42 13.50 -39.28
CA ARG A 271 -24.10 14.13 -39.06
C ARG A 271 -24.26 15.56 -38.55
N PHE A 272 -23.28 16.00 -37.76
CA PHE A 272 -23.20 17.37 -37.27
C PHE A 272 -22.47 18.26 -38.29
N GLU A 273 -23.16 19.28 -38.78
CA GLU A 273 -22.64 20.23 -39.77
C GLU A 273 -22.32 21.57 -39.08
N PRO A 274 -21.18 22.22 -39.38
CA PRO A 274 -20.81 23.49 -38.73
C PRO A 274 -21.84 24.58 -39.05
N GLN A 275 -22.17 25.41 -38.07
CA GLN A 275 -23.12 26.52 -38.21
C GLN A 275 -22.49 27.86 -37.87
N VAL A 276 -21.88 27.96 -36.69
CA VAL A 276 -21.38 29.23 -36.15
C VAL A 276 -20.06 29.00 -35.44
N GLU A 277 -19.10 29.89 -35.67
CA GLU A 277 -17.91 30.06 -34.86
C GLU A 277 -17.92 31.49 -34.28
N ILE A 278 -17.80 31.60 -32.97
CA ILE A 278 -17.80 32.85 -32.22
C ILE A 278 -16.43 33.05 -31.60
N THR A 279 -15.63 33.94 -32.20
CA THR A 279 -14.29 34.32 -31.73
C THR A 279 -14.33 35.63 -30.94
N ALA A 280 -13.21 35.97 -30.28
CA ALA A 280 -13.03 37.28 -29.61
C ALA A 280 -13.34 38.47 -30.54
N ALA A 281 -13.04 38.37 -31.84
CA ALA A 281 -13.31 39.42 -32.83
C ALA A 281 -14.81 39.66 -33.09
N GLN A 282 -15.67 38.69 -32.77
CA GLN A 282 -17.13 38.76 -32.90
C GLN A 282 -17.84 39.02 -31.56
N GLY A 283 -17.11 39.45 -30.52
CA GLY A 283 -17.66 39.64 -29.17
C GLY A 283 -17.69 38.39 -28.29
N GLY A 284 -16.97 37.33 -28.71
CA GLY A 284 -16.69 36.12 -27.93
C GLY A 284 -15.85 36.36 -26.67
N HIS A 285 -15.31 35.29 -26.10
CA HIS A 285 -14.49 35.37 -24.89
C HIS A 285 -13.10 35.95 -25.17
N GLY A 286 -12.53 36.63 -24.16
CA GLY A 286 -11.16 37.15 -24.20
C GLY A 286 -10.10 36.10 -23.88
N ALA A 287 -10.51 35.00 -23.25
CA ALA A 287 -9.68 33.88 -22.80
C ALA A 287 -10.34 32.52 -23.11
N ALA A 288 -9.63 31.43 -22.79
CA ALA A 288 -10.06 30.06 -23.08
C ALA A 288 -11.41 29.73 -22.41
N VAL A 289 -12.32 29.08 -23.16
CA VAL A 289 -13.69 28.80 -22.69
C VAL A 289 -13.69 27.46 -21.94
N GLN A 290 -13.77 27.52 -20.61
CA GLN A 290 -13.58 26.37 -19.71
C GLN A 290 -14.86 25.61 -19.40
N ALA A 291 -16.01 26.28 -19.39
CA ALA A 291 -17.29 25.65 -19.07
C ALA A 291 -18.41 26.18 -19.97
N LEU A 292 -19.35 25.30 -20.30
CA LEU A 292 -20.56 25.58 -21.06
C LEU A 292 -21.76 24.95 -20.35
N LEU A 293 -22.88 25.68 -20.25
CA LEU A 293 -24.10 25.18 -19.63
C LEU A 293 -25.34 25.67 -20.42
N PRO A 294 -26.10 24.77 -21.06
CA PRO A 294 -27.39 25.11 -21.61
C PRO A 294 -28.39 25.23 -20.46
N VAL A 295 -29.08 26.36 -20.40
CA VAL A 295 -30.01 26.68 -19.33
C VAL A 295 -31.39 26.86 -19.93
N ASN A 296 -32.34 26.06 -19.44
CA ASN A 296 -33.73 26.13 -19.86
C ASN A 296 -34.55 26.76 -18.71
N PRO A 297 -34.76 28.08 -18.72
CA PRO A 297 -35.63 28.74 -17.75
C PRO A 297 -37.09 28.37 -18.03
N SER A 298 -37.89 28.11 -16.99
CA SER A 298 -39.29 27.69 -17.16
C SER A 298 -40.22 28.77 -17.72
N SER A 299 -39.75 30.01 -17.83
CA SER A 299 -40.54 31.21 -18.17
C SER A 299 -39.95 32.04 -19.31
N ALA A 300 -38.92 31.56 -20.00
CA ALA A 300 -38.19 32.30 -21.02
C ALA A 300 -37.55 31.36 -22.06
N GLN A 301 -36.92 31.93 -23.09
CA GLN A 301 -36.21 31.18 -24.12
C GLN A 301 -34.98 30.42 -23.55
N PRO A 302 -34.54 29.33 -24.20
CA PRO A 302 -33.29 28.65 -23.86
C PRO A 302 -32.09 29.60 -23.96
N LEU A 303 -31.24 29.54 -22.94
CA LEU A 303 -29.97 30.27 -22.88
C LEU A 303 -28.80 29.28 -22.96
N LEU A 304 -27.65 29.78 -23.39
CA LEU A 304 -26.36 29.16 -23.11
C LEU A 304 -25.59 30.10 -22.18
N LEU A 305 -24.99 29.55 -21.12
CA LEU A 305 -23.92 30.23 -20.41
C LEU A 305 -22.58 29.64 -20.84
N SER A 306 -21.59 30.51 -20.93
CA SER A 306 -20.19 30.15 -21.14
C SER A 306 -19.29 30.91 -20.18
N ALA A 307 -18.21 30.26 -19.74
CA ALA A 307 -17.29 30.80 -18.76
C ALA A 307 -15.84 30.66 -19.23
N ASP A 308 -14.98 31.63 -18.91
CA ASP A 308 -13.58 31.64 -19.33
C ASP A 308 -12.55 31.65 -18.17
N TRP A 309 -11.28 31.58 -18.57
CA TRP A 309 -10.13 31.56 -17.66
C TRP A 309 -9.91 32.86 -16.87
N GLU A 310 -10.50 33.98 -17.30
CA GLU A 310 -10.42 35.28 -16.59
C GLU A 310 -11.64 35.49 -15.67
N GLY A 311 -12.43 34.44 -15.44
CA GLY A 311 -13.59 34.49 -14.54
C GLY A 311 -14.80 35.22 -15.12
N ALA A 312 -14.85 35.49 -16.43
CA ALA A 312 -15.99 36.14 -17.06
C ALA A 312 -17.07 35.14 -17.47
N LEU A 313 -18.33 35.45 -17.12
CA LEU A 313 -19.51 34.73 -17.63
C LEU A 313 -20.14 35.49 -18.80
N LYS A 314 -20.52 34.76 -19.86
CA LYS A 314 -21.35 35.29 -20.94
C LYS A 314 -22.65 34.50 -21.03
N VAL A 315 -23.73 35.22 -21.30
CA VAL A 315 -25.07 34.67 -21.51
C VAL A 315 -25.44 34.90 -22.97
N TRP A 316 -25.85 33.83 -23.64
CA TRP A 316 -26.21 33.81 -25.05
C TRP A 316 -27.67 33.40 -25.19
N ASP A 317 -28.41 34.13 -26.02
CA ASP A 317 -29.74 33.73 -26.44
C ASP A 317 -29.63 32.69 -27.56
N MET A 318 -30.17 31.49 -27.35
CA MET A 318 -30.00 30.36 -28.28
C MET A 318 -30.81 30.50 -29.57
N HIS A 319 -31.74 31.45 -29.64
CA HIS A 319 -32.57 31.69 -30.83
C HIS A 319 -31.88 32.62 -31.83
N SER A 320 -31.32 33.74 -31.33
CA SER A 320 -30.62 34.76 -32.11
C SER A 320 -29.11 34.52 -32.24
N GLY A 321 -28.52 33.70 -31.36
CA GLY A 321 -27.08 33.52 -31.25
C GLY A 321 -26.34 34.72 -30.65
N ALA A 322 -27.06 35.75 -30.17
CA ALA A 322 -26.47 36.96 -29.64
C ALA A 322 -26.01 36.80 -28.19
N CYS A 323 -24.86 37.38 -27.85
CA CYS A 323 -24.43 37.60 -26.47
C CYS A 323 -25.37 38.63 -25.82
N VAL A 324 -26.35 38.17 -25.03
CA VAL A 324 -27.33 39.05 -24.36
C VAL A 324 -26.79 39.72 -23.11
N GLN A 325 -25.76 39.13 -22.48
CA GLN A 325 -25.12 39.64 -21.27
C GLN A 325 -23.65 39.23 -21.19
N THR A 326 -22.82 40.07 -20.57
CA THR A 326 -21.46 39.71 -20.14
C THR A 326 -21.28 40.19 -18.70
N LEU A 327 -20.84 39.30 -17.82
CA LEU A 327 -20.51 39.55 -16.42
C LEU A 327 -18.98 39.46 -16.28
N PRO A 328 -18.24 40.57 -16.49
CA PRO A 328 -16.79 40.59 -16.29
C PRO A 328 -16.48 40.49 -14.79
N GLY A 329 -15.52 39.64 -14.41
CA GLY A 329 -15.16 39.43 -13.00
C GLY A 329 -16.24 38.74 -12.18
N ALA A 330 -17.09 37.91 -12.80
CA ALA A 330 -18.05 37.07 -12.09
C ALA A 330 -17.34 36.14 -11.09
N HIS A 331 -16.14 35.68 -11.43
CA HIS A 331 -15.16 35.08 -10.53
C HIS A 331 -13.81 35.81 -10.61
N GLY A 332 -12.97 35.64 -9.58
CA GLY A 332 -11.61 36.20 -9.54
C GLY A 332 -10.55 35.35 -10.25
N HIS A 333 -10.95 34.20 -10.79
CA HIS A 333 -10.10 33.24 -11.51
C HIS A 333 -10.97 32.35 -12.41
N VAL A 334 -10.32 31.50 -13.21
CA VAL A 334 -10.91 30.43 -14.05
C VAL A 334 -12.15 29.79 -13.40
N VAL A 335 -13.30 29.87 -14.08
CA VAL A 335 -14.51 29.11 -13.73
C VAL A 335 -14.34 27.66 -14.20
N MET A 336 -14.28 26.72 -13.27
CA MET A 336 -13.99 25.32 -13.54
C MET A 336 -15.23 24.48 -13.90
N GLY A 337 -16.41 24.88 -13.43
CA GLY A 337 -17.65 24.13 -13.67
C GLY A 337 -18.90 24.96 -13.48
N MET A 338 -20.00 24.51 -14.09
CA MET A 338 -21.32 25.11 -13.98
C MET A 338 -22.42 24.05 -13.90
N LEU A 339 -23.50 24.33 -13.16
CA LEU A 339 -24.68 23.46 -12.99
C LEU A 339 -25.96 24.31 -12.89
N GLN A 340 -27.06 23.86 -13.50
CA GLN A 340 -28.40 24.43 -13.27
C GLN A 340 -29.07 23.72 -12.07
N TRP A 341 -29.60 24.49 -11.10
CA TRP A 341 -30.36 23.95 -9.96
C TRP A 341 -31.49 24.92 -9.58
N GLU A 342 -32.73 24.42 -9.53
CA GLU A 342 -33.96 25.15 -9.14
C GLU A 342 -34.14 26.57 -9.74
N GLY A 343 -33.73 26.79 -10.99
CA GLY A 343 -33.85 28.10 -11.66
C GLY A 343 -32.73 29.09 -11.30
N CYS A 344 -31.73 28.63 -10.56
CA CYS A 344 -30.44 29.28 -10.39
C CYS A 344 -29.35 28.55 -11.22
N VAL A 345 -28.22 29.23 -11.41
CA VAL A 345 -26.98 28.62 -11.88
C VAL A 345 -25.98 28.61 -10.73
N LEU A 346 -25.30 27.49 -10.52
CA LEU A 346 -24.14 27.38 -9.65
C LEU A 346 -22.89 27.40 -10.53
N THR A 347 -21.89 28.20 -10.16
CA THR A 347 -20.58 28.24 -10.79
C THR A 347 -19.50 28.01 -9.75
N CYS A 348 -18.48 27.20 -10.05
CA CYS A 348 -17.29 27.06 -9.19
C CYS A 348 -16.04 27.54 -9.91
N ALA A 349 -15.07 28.05 -9.16
CA ALA A 349 -13.84 28.58 -9.73
C ALA A 349 -12.61 28.31 -8.85
N LEU A 350 -11.45 28.50 -9.47
CA LEU A 350 -10.16 28.43 -8.78
C LEU A 350 -9.91 29.57 -7.79
N ASP A 351 -10.82 30.56 -7.68
CA ASP A 351 -10.83 31.55 -6.60
C ASP A 351 -11.29 30.97 -5.24
N GLY A 352 -11.64 29.69 -5.22
CA GLY A 352 -12.07 28.95 -4.02
C GLY A 352 -13.56 29.11 -3.69
N THR A 353 -14.33 29.79 -4.57
CA THR A 353 -15.75 30.03 -4.34
C THR A 353 -16.67 29.22 -5.25
N VAL A 354 -17.84 28.86 -4.71
CA VAL A 354 -19.04 28.49 -5.46
C VAL A 354 -20.03 29.65 -5.36
N LYS A 355 -20.50 30.18 -6.48
CA LYS A 355 -21.46 31.28 -6.54
C LYS A 355 -22.80 30.81 -7.08
N VAL A 356 -23.89 31.28 -6.49
CA VAL A 356 -25.27 30.98 -6.88
C VAL A 356 -25.87 32.22 -7.52
N TRP A 357 -26.27 32.11 -8.78
CA TRP A 357 -26.80 33.21 -9.57
C TRP A 357 -28.27 32.96 -9.90
N GLN A 358 -29.12 33.96 -9.70
CA GLN A 358 -30.53 33.85 -10.07
C GLN A 358 -30.72 34.12 -11.56
N ILE A 359 -31.54 33.32 -12.23
CA ILE A 359 -32.04 33.63 -13.57
C ILE A 359 -33.28 34.51 -13.41
N VAL A 360 -33.26 35.69 -14.01
CA VAL A 360 -34.34 36.68 -13.94
C VAL A 360 -34.95 36.90 -15.33
N PRO A 361 -36.28 37.03 -15.47
CA PRO A 361 -36.89 37.43 -16.73
C PRO A 361 -36.42 38.83 -17.16
N ASP A 362 -36.07 38.99 -18.43
CA ASP A 362 -35.68 40.27 -19.00
C ASP A 362 -36.93 41.06 -19.39
N ALA A 363 -37.34 42.01 -18.55
CA ALA A 363 -38.51 42.84 -18.83
C ALA A 363 -38.37 43.73 -20.10
N SER A 364 -37.17 43.85 -20.68
CA SER A 364 -36.92 44.58 -21.92
C SER A 364 -37.02 43.70 -23.19
N ARG A 365 -37.11 42.36 -23.03
CA ARG A 365 -37.17 41.40 -24.14
C ARG A 365 -38.36 40.47 -23.99
N GLU A 366 -39.15 40.33 -25.06
CA GLU A 366 -40.26 39.38 -25.08
C GLU A 366 -39.75 37.94 -24.88
N HIS A 367 -40.12 37.30 -23.77
CA HIS A 367 -39.65 35.97 -23.35
C HIS A 367 -38.12 35.85 -23.12
N GLY A 368 -37.41 36.97 -22.90
CA GLY A 368 -35.98 36.95 -22.58
C GLY A 368 -35.69 36.60 -21.11
N ALA A 369 -34.48 36.16 -20.82
CA ALA A 369 -33.95 36.02 -19.47
C ALA A 369 -32.48 36.42 -19.39
N LEU A 370 -32.07 36.87 -18.21
CA LEU A 370 -30.71 37.30 -17.86
C LEU A 370 -30.30 36.62 -16.56
N VAL A 371 -29.01 36.68 -16.24
CA VAL A 371 -28.46 36.29 -14.94
C VAL A 371 -28.37 37.57 -14.09
N ASP A 372 -28.80 37.52 -12.83
CA ASP A 372 -28.58 38.64 -11.91
C ASP A 372 -27.06 38.90 -11.80
N PRO A 373 -26.56 40.13 -12.07
CA PRO A 373 -25.14 40.44 -11.93
C PRO A 373 -24.63 40.32 -10.48
N THR A 374 -25.51 40.22 -9.49
CA THR A 374 -25.18 39.95 -8.09
C THR A 374 -25.49 38.49 -7.75
N PRO A 375 -24.52 37.70 -7.24
CA PRO A 375 -24.82 36.35 -6.77
C PRO A 375 -25.74 36.41 -5.54
N VAL A 376 -26.75 35.55 -5.51
CA VAL A 376 -27.69 35.38 -4.38
C VAL A 376 -26.96 34.83 -3.15
N TYR A 377 -25.96 33.98 -3.39
CA TYR A 377 -25.16 33.36 -2.35
C TYR A 377 -23.74 33.08 -2.87
N VAL A 378 -22.76 33.16 -1.96
CA VAL A 378 -21.35 32.83 -2.20
C VAL A 378 -20.91 31.86 -1.10
N HIS A 379 -20.29 30.76 -1.50
CA HIS A 379 -19.80 29.71 -0.62
C HIS A 379 -18.29 29.50 -0.80
N PRO A 380 -17.49 29.40 0.28
CA PRO A 380 -17.85 29.77 1.64
C PRO A 380 -18.21 31.27 1.73
N PRO A 381 -18.97 31.72 2.76
CA PRO A 381 -19.31 33.13 2.93
C PRO A 381 -18.05 33.99 3.18
N GLU A 382 -18.12 35.28 2.88
CA GLU A 382 -17.05 36.23 3.20
C GLU A 382 -16.86 36.40 4.72
N ASP A 383 -15.64 36.76 5.13
CA ASP A 383 -15.27 36.93 6.54
C ASP A 383 -16.12 38.05 7.19
N GLU A 384 -16.70 37.80 8.37
CA GLU A 384 -17.52 38.81 9.07
C GLU A 384 -16.70 40.09 9.34
N GLY A 385 -17.19 41.22 8.80
CA GLY A 385 -16.56 42.53 8.96
C GLY A 385 -15.38 42.82 8.02
N ALA A 386 -15.04 41.93 7.09
CA ALA A 386 -13.98 42.13 6.09
C ALA A 386 -14.46 41.81 4.66
N PRO A 387 -15.31 42.67 4.06
CA PRO A 387 -15.87 42.43 2.72
C PRO A 387 -14.77 42.29 1.66
N GLY A 388 -14.96 41.33 0.75
CA GLY A 388 -13.97 40.93 -0.25
C GLY A 388 -12.81 40.09 0.30
N ARG A 389 -12.80 39.75 1.60
CA ARG A 389 -11.89 38.76 2.19
C ARG A 389 -12.64 37.47 2.49
N ASN A 390 -12.06 36.35 2.09
CA ASN A 390 -12.61 35.03 2.34
C ASN A 390 -11.46 34.09 2.75
N THR A 391 -11.17 34.04 4.04
CA THR A 391 -10.09 33.19 4.56
C THR A 391 -10.38 31.70 4.40
N GLN A 392 -11.66 31.31 4.41
CA GLN A 392 -12.08 29.92 4.27
C GLN A 392 -11.89 29.41 2.83
N ALA A 393 -12.19 30.22 1.81
CA ALA A 393 -11.88 29.92 0.41
C ALA A 393 -10.36 29.82 0.17
N GLN A 394 -9.58 30.68 0.83
CA GLN A 394 -8.10 30.61 0.78
C GLN A 394 -7.54 29.37 1.49
N GLU A 395 -8.17 28.89 2.56
CA GLU A 395 -7.77 27.67 3.28
C GLU A 395 -8.07 26.40 2.45
N TRP A 396 -9.23 26.36 1.78
CA TRP A 396 -9.66 25.21 0.98
C TRP A 396 -9.02 25.15 -0.41
N GLY A 397 -8.56 26.28 -0.94
CA GLY A 397 -8.01 26.36 -2.28
C GLY A 397 -9.08 26.34 -3.37
N GLY A 398 -8.61 26.40 -4.63
CA GLY A 398 -9.48 26.53 -5.80
C GLY A 398 -10.41 25.33 -6.00
N VAL A 399 -11.67 25.58 -6.36
CA VAL A 399 -12.64 24.51 -6.64
C VAL A 399 -12.37 23.97 -8.05
N LEU A 400 -12.02 22.69 -8.14
CA LEU A 400 -11.60 22.02 -9.38
C LEU A 400 -12.78 21.46 -10.20
N ALA A 401 -13.84 21.04 -9.52
CA ALA A 401 -15.01 20.43 -10.13
C ALA A 401 -16.23 20.58 -9.22
N LEU A 402 -17.42 20.61 -9.83
CA LEU A 402 -18.70 20.56 -9.13
C LEU A 402 -19.65 19.59 -9.86
N ALA A 403 -20.45 18.83 -9.10
CA ALA A 403 -21.53 18.02 -9.66
C ALA A 403 -22.71 18.00 -8.68
N GLY A 404 -23.95 17.94 -9.19
CA GLY A 404 -25.14 17.93 -8.35
C GLY A 404 -26.13 16.85 -8.76
N GLY A 405 -26.91 16.36 -7.80
CA GLY A 405 -27.92 15.35 -8.03
C GLY A 405 -28.77 15.07 -6.79
N PRO A 406 -29.81 14.24 -6.91
CA PRO A 406 -30.58 13.77 -5.76
C PRO A 406 -29.81 12.67 -5.03
N ASP A 407 -29.84 12.68 -3.70
CA ASP A 407 -29.47 11.52 -2.89
C ASP A 407 -30.53 10.41 -3.00
N ALA A 408 -30.28 9.26 -2.35
CA ALA A 408 -31.22 8.14 -2.34
C ALA A 408 -32.61 8.48 -1.72
N GLY A 409 -32.69 9.55 -0.92
CA GLY A 409 -33.92 10.11 -0.36
C GLY A 409 -34.54 11.23 -1.21
N ALA A 410 -34.05 11.44 -2.43
CA ALA A 410 -34.43 12.52 -3.36
C ALA A 410 -34.18 13.95 -2.86
N ARG A 411 -33.27 14.15 -1.88
CA ARG A 411 -32.81 15.48 -1.45
C ARG A 411 -31.70 15.98 -2.38
N PRO A 412 -31.69 17.26 -2.79
CA PRO A 412 -30.64 17.79 -3.66
C PRO A 412 -29.32 17.94 -2.89
N VAL A 413 -28.27 17.32 -3.42
CA VAL A 413 -26.90 17.41 -2.91
C VAL A 413 -25.95 17.98 -3.97
N LEU A 414 -24.90 18.66 -3.49
CA LEU A 414 -23.81 19.19 -4.29
C LEU A 414 -22.50 18.54 -3.86
N LEU A 415 -21.71 18.11 -4.84
CA LEU A 415 -20.33 17.67 -4.68
C LEU A 415 -19.38 18.79 -5.09
N THR A 416 -18.31 19.01 -4.33
CA THR A 416 -17.18 19.86 -4.74
C THR A 416 -15.85 19.15 -4.51
N SER A 417 -14.95 19.22 -5.49
CA SER A 417 -13.53 18.89 -5.29
C SER A 417 -12.73 20.18 -5.23
N HIS A 418 -11.80 20.26 -4.28
CA HIS A 418 -10.89 21.39 -4.12
C HIS A 418 -9.44 20.95 -4.39
N ASN A 419 -8.58 21.91 -4.71
CA ASN A 419 -7.14 21.67 -4.92
C ASN A 419 -6.44 21.37 -3.60
N ASP A 420 -5.61 20.33 -3.54
CA ASP A 420 -4.82 19.88 -2.37
C ASP A 420 -5.62 19.39 -1.13
N ASP A 421 -6.93 19.63 -1.04
CA ASP A 421 -7.82 19.26 0.09
C ASP A 421 -7.89 17.73 0.31
N GLY A 422 -7.77 16.96 -0.77
CA GLY A 422 -7.66 15.50 -0.73
C GLY A 422 -8.91 14.75 -0.28
N CYS A 423 -10.06 15.40 -0.41
CA CYS A 423 -11.38 14.83 -0.31
C CYS A 423 -12.32 15.46 -1.35
N VAL A 424 -13.47 14.83 -1.59
CA VAL A 424 -14.60 15.46 -2.28
C VAL A 424 -15.67 15.75 -1.23
N ARG A 425 -16.09 17.01 -1.10
CA ARG A 425 -17.07 17.45 -0.10
C ARG A 425 -18.49 17.27 -0.60
N LEU A 426 -19.40 16.94 0.32
CA LEU A 426 -20.83 16.76 0.08
C LEU A 426 -21.62 17.81 0.87
N TRP A 427 -22.43 18.58 0.16
CA TRP A 427 -23.24 19.67 0.69
C TRP A 427 -24.72 19.38 0.49
N ASP A 428 -25.54 19.60 1.52
CA ASP A 428 -27.00 19.59 1.38
C ASP A 428 -27.47 20.96 0.84
N LEU A 429 -28.17 20.95 -0.31
CA LEU A 429 -28.87 22.12 -0.85
C LEU A 429 -30.28 22.21 -0.26
N PRO A 430 -30.84 23.42 -0.03
CA PRO A 430 -30.29 24.75 -0.35
C PRO A 430 -29.34 25.31 0.72
N SER A 431 -29.11 24.60 1.83
CA SER A 431 -28.43 25.14 3.01
C SER A 431 -26.93 25.37 2.85
N PHE A 432 -26.28 24.68 1.90
CA PHE A 432 -24.82 24.52 1.87
C PHE A 432 -24.25 24.03 3.20
N GLY A 433 -25.03 23.20 3.91
CA GLY A 433 -24.56 22.50 5.10
C GLY A 433 -23.64 21.37 4.69
N GLU A 434 -22.45 21.30 5.29
CA GLU A 434 -21.52 20.19 5.08
C GLU A 434 -22.14 18.92 5.68
N ARG A 435 -22.51 17.98 4.81
CA ARG A 435 -23.03 16.66 5.20
C ARG A 435 -21.89 15.69 5.50
N GLY A 436 -20.72 15.97 4.91
CA GLY A 436 -19.45 15.30 5.15
C GLY A 436 -18.63 15.28 3.87
N HIS A 437 -17.67 14.38 3.79
CA HIS A 437 -16.72 14.28 2.69
C HIS A 437 -16.47 12.81 2.33
N LEU A 438 -16.07 12.59 1.09
CA LEU A 438 -15.45 11.35 0.62
C LEU A 438 -13.94 11.50 0.83
N PRO A 439 -13.35 10.90 1.89
CA PRO A 439 -11.92 11.00 2.13
C PRO A 439 -11.17 10.23 1.04
N SER A 440 -9.87 10.52 0.89
CA SER A 440 -9.00 9.75 0.00
C SER A 440 -9.39 9.82 -1.48
N VAL A 441 -9.80 11.01 -1.92
CA VAL A 441 -9.98 11.38 -3.33
C VAL A 441 -9.25 12.70 -3.53
N ARG A 442 -8.11 12.71 -4.25
CA ARG A 442 -7.33 13.92 -4.50
C ARG A 442 -7.65 14.52 -5.86
N ASP A 443 -7.78 15.84 -5.87
CA ASP A 443 -7.86 16.69 -7.06
C ASP A 443 -8.79 16.14 -8.15
N ALA A 444 -9.96 15.63 -7.74
CA ALA A 444 -10.92 15.01 -8.65
C ALA A 444 -11.52 16.06 -9.58
N ARG A 445 -10.99 16.11 -10.80
CA ARG A 445 -11.49 17.01 -11.86
C ARG A 445 -12.75 16.48 -12.52
N ALA A 446 -12.99 15.17 -12.47
CA ALA A 446 -14.19 14.56 -12.98
C ALA A 446 -15.12 14.16 -11.83
N LEU A 447 -16.27 14.82 -11.71
CA LEU A 447 -17.34 14.47 -10.78
C LEU A 447 -18.63 14.19 -11.55
N ALA A 448 -19.39 13.19 -11.12
CA ALA A 448 -20.72 12.91 -11.67
C ALA A 448 -21.67 12.36 -10.61
N ALA A 449 -22.97 12.66 -10.78
CA ALA A 449 -24.06 12.05 -10.04
C ALA A 449 -24.85 11.13 -10.97
N GLY A 450 -25.06 9.88 -10.55
CA GLY A 450 -25.76 8.86 -11.31
C GLY A 450 -27.12 8.46 -10.71
N PRO A 451 -27.81 7.49 -11.34
CA PRO A 451 -29.09 6.99 -10.85
C PRO A 451 -28.97 6.40 -9.43
N GLY A 452 -30.05 6.50 -8.65
CA GLY A 452 -30.13 5.91 -7.31
C GLY A 452 -29.28 6.60 -6.23
N GLY A 453 -28.81 7.83 -6.47
CA GLY A 453 -27.92 8.54 -5.54
C GLY A 453 -26.46 8.09 -5.61
N LEU A 454 -26.05 7.40 -6.68
CA LEU A 454 -24.65 7.03 -6.91
C LEU A 454 -23.80 8.28 -7.18
N LEU A 455 -22.82 8.53 -6.31
CA LEU A 455 -21.86 9.63 -6.44
C LEU A 455 -20.54 9.08 -7.01
N MET A 456 -19.94 9.79 -7.98
CA MET A 456 -18.81 9.30 -8.76
C MET A 456 -17.70 10.35 -8.84
N SER A 457 -16.46 9.92 -8.66
CA SER A 457 -15.27 10.74 -8.82
C SER A 457 -14.21 10.00 -9.65
N GLY A 458 -13.75 10.63 -10.73
CA GLY A 458 -12.48 10.30 -11.37
C GLY A 458 -11.39 11.12 -10.68
N ASP A 459 -10.42 10.44 -10.08
CA ASP A 459 -9.36 11.09 -9.34
C ASP A 459 -8.14 11.38 -10.22
N ASN A 460 -7.21 12.13 -9.62
CA ASN A 460 -5.86 12.32 -10.12
C ASN A 460 -4.92 11.54 -9.18
N VAL A 461 -4.57 10.30 -9.55
CA VAL A 461 -3.76 9.43 -8.67
C VAL A 461 -2.30 9.85 -8.70
N ASP A 462 -1.95 10.72 -7.75
CA ASP A 462 -0.55 10.92 -7.34
C ASP A 462 -0.15 9.79 -6.36
N GLN A 463 -0.09 8.55 -6.87
CA GLN A 463 0.30 7.24 -6.28
C GLN A 463 -0.09 6.92 -4.81
N GLY A 464 -0.99 7.70 -4.21
CA GLY A 464 -1.26 7.67 -2.77
C GLY A 464 -2.55 6.99 -2.35
N LEU A 465 -3.25 6.34 -3.28
CA LEU A 465 -4.60 5.77 -3.09
C LEU A 465 -4.68 4.26 -3.43
N ALA A 466 -3.58 3.68 -3.89
CA ALA A 466 -3.36 2.23 -3.97
C ALA A 466 -3.45 1.50 -2.60
N GLU A 467 -3.54 2.24 -1.47
CA GLU A 467 -3.66 1.70 -0.11
C GLU A 467 -4.92 0.83 0.15
N ARG A 468 -5.90 0.74 -0.77
CA ARG A 468 -7.06 -0.17 -0.60
C ARG A 468 -6.93 -1.57 -1.22
N ASP A 469 -5.90 -1.85 -2.03
CA ASP A 469 -5.63 -3.21 -2.55
C ASP A 469 -4.15 -3.66 -2.45
N GLU A 470 -3.19 -2.79 -2.14
CA GLU A 470 -1.84 -3.27 -1.83
C GLU A 470 -1.85 -4.17 -0.58
N PRO A 471 -1.23 -5.36 -0.63
CA PRO A 471 -1.23 -6.26 0.51
C PRO A 471 -0.38 -5.64 1.64
N VAL A 472 -1.07 -5.15 2.68
CA VAL A 472 -0.47 -4.49 3.83
C VAL A 472 0.67 -5.34 4.40
N PRO A 473 1.94 -4.87 4.34
CA PRO A 473 3.05 -5.64 4.85
C PRO A 473 2.86 -5.90 6.36
N PRO A 474 2.87 -7.16 6.82
CA PRO A 474 2.62 -7.50 8.22
C PRO A 474 3.83 -7.19 9.13
N TYR A 475 4.33 -5.95 9.09
CA TYR A 475 5.55 -5.52 9.79
C TYR A 475 5.51 -5.77 11.30
N GLY A 476 4.34 -5.68 11.94
CA GLY A 476 4.19 -6.05 13.36
C GLY A 476 4.51 -7.53 13.61
N VAL A 477 4.01 -8.44 12.76
CA VAL A 477 4.28 -9.89 12.85
C VAL A 477 5.75 -10.18 12.52
N MET A 478 6.29 -9.56 11.45
CA MET A 478 7.71 -9.69 11.09
C MET A 478 8.63 -9.22 12.22
N SER A 479 8.30 -8.11 12.88
CA SER A 479 9.09 -7.56 13.98
C SER A 479 9.11 -8.50 15.20
N VAL A 480 7.96 -9.07 15.58
CA VAL A 480 7.87 -10.05 16.68
C VAL A 480 8.66 -11.33 16.36
N LEU A 481 8.49 -11.89 15.16
CA LEU A 481 9.20 -13.11 14.74
C LEU A 481 10.72 -12.89 14.67
N ALA A 482 11.16 -11.76 14.11
CA ALA A 482 12.58 -11.42 14.03
C ALA A 482 13.17 -11.07 15.41
N ALA A 483 12.40 -10.46 16.32
CA ALA A 483 12.83 -10.24 17.70
C ALA A 483 13.00 -11.56 18.47
N ALA A 484 12.14 -12.56 18.24
CA ALA A 484 12.33 -13.90 18.81
C ALA A 484 13.64 -14.56 18.28
N GLY A 485 13.89 -14.48 16.98
CA GLY A 485 15.14 -14.99 16.37
C GLY A 485 16.39 -14.25 16.87
N PHE A 486 16.29 -12.94 17.11
CA PHE A 486 17.34 -12.14 17.74
C PHE A 486 17.64 -12.63 19.16
N LEU A 487 16.61 -12.89 19.99
CA LEU A 487 16.80 -13.39 21.36
C LEU A 487 17.41 -14.79 21.39
N GLU A 488 16.95 -15.70 20.53
CA GLU A 488 17.52 -17.04 20.37
C GLU A 488 19.01 -16.97 20.01
N THR A 489 19.34 -16.24 18.96
CA THR A 489 20.72 -16.14 18.46
C THR A 489 21.63 -15.37 19.42
N ALA A 490 21.12 -14.34 20.11
CA ALA A 490 21.83 -13.66 21.19
C ALA A 490 22.14 -14.60 22.38
N TYR A 491 21.22 -15.48 22.78
CA TYR A 491 21.47 -16.49 23.81
C TYR A 491 22.60 -17.44 23.42
N LEU A 492 22.59 -17.96 22.18
CA LEU A 492 23.66 -18.83 21.69
C LEU A 492 25.00 -18.11 21.55
N THR A 493 25.01 -16.84 21.11
CA THR A 493 26.22 -16.01 21.04
C THR A 493 26.79 -15.74 22.43
N ALA A 494 25.95 -15.34 23.39
CA ALA A 494 26.37 -15.14 24.77
C ALA A 494 26.91 -16.43 25.39
N SER A 495 26.25 -17.56 25.15
CA SER A 495 26.68 -18.86 25.68
C SER A 495 28.06 -19.26 25.15
N LYS A 496 28.32 -19.06 23.85
CA LYS A 496 29.63 -19.37 23.24
C LYS A 496 30.74 -18.39 23.64
N LEU A 497 30.43 -17.11 23.86
CA LEU A 497 31.39 -16.11 24.34
C LEU A 497 31.71 -16.25 25.84
N LEU A 498 30.76 -16.69 26.65
CA LEU A 498 30.91 -16.92 28.09
C LEU A 498 31.35 -18.36 28.43
N ASN A 499 31.50 -19.22 27.42
CA ASN A 499 31.82 -20.64 27.55
C ASN A 499 30.88 -21.40 28.50
N THR A 500 29.58 -21.10 28.45
CA THR A 500 28.54 -21.76 29.25
C THR A 500 27.79 -22.81 28.45
N GLN A 501 27.47 -23.95 29.05
CA GLN A 501 26.72 -25.03 28.40
C GLN A 501 25.33 -24.56 27.92
N VAL A 502 24.96 -24.98 26.72
CA VAL A 502 23.68 -24.66 26.10
C VAL A 502 22.61 -25.66 26.57
N VAL A 503 21.44 -25.16 26.96
CA VAL A 503 20.32 -26.02 27.37
C VAL A 503 19.65 -26.63 26.15
N CYS A 504 19.51 -27.96 26.12
CA CYS A 504 18.83 -28.68 25.04
C CYS A 504 17.68 -29.54 25.60
N PRO A 505 16.40 -29.18 25.31
CA PRO A 505 15.24 -29.82 25.95
C PRO A 505 14.88 -31.23 25.46
N ALA A 506 15.59 -31.75 24.46
CA ALA A 506 15.37 -33.08 23.89
C ALA A 506 16.60 -33.97 24.11
N SER A 507 16.43 -35.28 23.96
CA SER A 507 17.51 -36.29 24.06
C SER A 507 18.50 -36.26 22.88
N GLY A 508 18.88 -35.07 22.43
CA GLY A 508 19.65 -34.81 21.21
C GLY A 508 20.98 -34.13 21.49
N SER A 509 21.99 -34.58 20.75
CA SER A 509 23.39 -34.11 20.67
C SER A 509 23.53 -32.73 20.00
N CYS A 510 22.72 -31.76 20.42
CA CYS A 510 22.80 -30.37 19.96
C CYS A 510 24.20 -29.75 20.17
N ASP A 511 24.90 -30.17 21.22
CA ASP A 511 26.18 -29.61 21.66
C ASP A 511 27.30 -29.98 20.69
N THR A 512 27.27 -31.21 20.16
CA THR A 512 28.14 -31.69 19.07
C THR A 512 28.03 -30.79 17.83
N VAL A 513 26.84 -30.29 17.52
CA VAL A 513 26.61 -29.37 16.39
C VAL A 513 27.11 -27.96 16.73
N LEU A 514 26.82 -27.45 17.92
CA LEU A 514 27.14 -26.07 18.35
C LEU A 514 28.63 -25.84 18.71
N THR A 515 29.36 -26.91 19.03
CA THR A 515 30.81 -26.90 19.26
C THR A 515 31.63 -27.22 18.02
N SER A 516 31.00 -27.69 16.93
CA SER A 516 31.68 -28.02 15.67
C SER A 516 32.24 -26.79 14.93
N GLY A 517 33.15 -27.03 13.97
CA GLY A 517 33.65 -25.99 13.06
C GLY A 517 32.56 -25.34 12.19
N TYR A 518 31.39 -25.96 12.02
CA TYR A 518 30.25 -25.37 11.31
C TYR A 518 29.52 -24.30 12.15
N ALA A 519 29.76 -24.24 13.46
CA ALA A 519 29.21 -23.20 14.34
C ALA A 519 29.99 -21.88 14.31
N GLU A 520 30.99 -21.76 13.42
CA GLU A 520 31.81 -20.57 13.24
C GLU A 520 32.01 -20.24 11.75
N VAL A 521 32.18 -18.96 11.45
CA VAL A 521 32.50 -18.44 10.12
C VAL A 521 33.64 -17.45 10.28
N PHE A 522 34.81 -17.76 9.71
CA PHE A 522 36.06 -17.01 9.90
C PHE A 522 36.46 -16.79 11.38
N GLY A 523 36.22 -17.79 12.25
CA GLY A 523 36.51 -17.73 13.69
C GLY A 523 35.53 -16.85 14.49
N VAL A 524 34.45 -16.39 13.87
CA VAL A 524 33.36 -15.65 14.53
C VAL A 524 32.17 -16.61 14.73
N PRO A 525 31.53 -16.65 15.91
CA PRO A 525 30.36 -17.49 16.14
C PRO A 525 29.26 -17.24 15.11
N LEU A 526 28.77 -18.30 14.46
CA LEU A 526 27.71 -18.21 13.45
C LEU A 526 26.43 -17.55 14.01
N SER A 527 26.14 -17.79 15.29
CA SER A 527 25.03 -17.16 16.02
C SER A 527 25.11 -15.62 16.02
N LEU A 528 26.31 -15.02 15.97
CA LEU A 528 26.46 -13.57 15.91
C LEU A 528 25.92 -12.99 14.59
N PHE A 529 26.15 -13.67 13.46
CA PHE A 529 25.59 -13.28 12.17
C PHE A 529 24.06 -13.43 12.16
N GLY A 530 23.53 -14.49 12.80
CA GLY A 530 22.11 -14.65 13.05
C GLY A 530 21.52 -13.49 13.86
N MET A 531 22.19 -13.11 14.95
CA MET A 531 21.79 -11.99 15.83
C MET A 531 21.76 -10.67 15.06
N LEU A 532 22.78 -10.37 14.25
CA LEU A 532 22.82 -9.16 13.43
C LEU A 532 21.74 -9.17 12.33
N GLY A 533 21.52 -10.31 11.65
CA GLY A 533 20.52 -10.46 10.60
C GLY A 533 19.09 -10.31 11.12
N TYR A 534 18.74 -11.05 12.18
CA TYR A 534 17.45 -10.93 12.85
C TYR A 534 17.25 -9.54 13.47
N GLY A 535 18.28 -8.97 14.10
CA GLY A 535 18.24 -7.61 14.66
C GLY A 535 17.95 -6.54 13.61
N ALA A 536 18.59 -6.62 12.44
CA ALA A 536 18.35 -5.70 11.33
C ALA A 536 16.92 -5.78 10.79
N VAL A 537 16.39 -7.00 10.58
CA VAL A 537 15.00 -7.20 10.13
C VAL A 537 14.00 -6.74 11.20
N ALA A 538 14.25 -7.06 12.48
CA ALA A 538 13.41 -6.65 13.60
C ALA A 538 13.34 -5.12 13.75
N ALA A 539 14.49 -4.44 13.67
CA ALA A 539 14.58 -2.99 13.78
C ALA A 539 13.94 -2.27 12.58
N LEU A 540 14.15 -2.77 11.36
CA LEU A 540 13.48 -2.26 10.17
C LEU A 540 11.97 -2.43 10.29
N ALA A 541 11.48 -3.65 10.54
CA ALA A 541 10.05 -3.93 10.67
C ALA A 541 9.40 -3.15 11.83
N ALA A 542 10.08 -2.98 12.97
CA ALA A 542 9.62 -2.14 14.07
C ALA A 542 9.49 -0.66 13.67
N ARG A 543 10.46 -0.12 12.93
CA ARG A 543 10.44 1.26 12.41
C ARG A 543 9.32 1.48 11.40
N GLU A 544 9.07 0.50 10.53
CA GLU A 544 7.95 0.55 9.58
C GLU A 544 6.59 0.47 10.30
N PHE A 545 6.44 -0.45 11.25
CA PHE A 545 5.24 -0.58 12.07
C PHE A 545 4.97 0.69 12.90
N ALA A 546 5.98 1.24 13.58
CA ALA A 546 5.86 2.47 14.36
C ALA A 546 5.49 3.67 13.47
N ALA A 547 6.05 3.79 12.27
CA ALA A 547 5.70 4.86 11.34
C ALA A 547 4.24 4.73 10.84
N ARG A 548 3.75 3.50 10.62
CA ARG A 548 2.36 3.20 10.27
C ARG A 548 1.40 3.59 11.41
N VAL A 549 1.70 3.18 12.64
CA VAL A 549 0.91 3.55 13.83
C VAL A 549 0.90 5.06 14.04
N ALA A 550 2.04 5.72 13.86
CA ALA A 550 2.19 7.19 13.97
C ALA A 550 1.68 7.98 12.75
N ARG A 551 1.06 7.32 11.75
CA ARG A 551 0.55 7.90 10.49
C ARG A 551 1.53 8.87 9.79
N ARG A 552 2.84 8.62 9.88
CA ARG A 552 3.86 9.47 9.24
C ARG A 552 3.81 9.29 7.72
N ARG A 553 3.62 10.39 6.97
CA ARG A 553 3.79 10.37 5.50
C ARG A 553 5.20 9.88 5.17
N ARG A 554 5.31 8.96 4.21
CA ARG A 554 6.55 8.49 3.60
C ARG A 554 6.44 8.62 2.10
N THR A 555 7.57 8.67 1.41
CA THR A 555 7.59 8.58 -0.05
C THR A 555 7.36 7.14 -0.50
N HIS A 556 6.77 6.95 -1.68
CA HIS A 556 6.57 5.62 -2.29
C HIS A 556 7.90 4.84 -2.40
N LYS A 557 8.99 5.56 -2.72
CA LYS A 557 10.36 5.01 -2.78
C LYS A 557 10.85 4.44 -1.44
N GLU A 558 10.57 5.11 -0.31
CA GLU A 558 10.96 4.61 1.01
C GLU A 558 10.14 3.39 1.46
N ALA A 559 8.84 3.37 1.15
CA ALA A 559 7.96 2.25 1.46
C ALA A 559 8.37 0.99 0.69
N ASN A 560 8.62 1.11 -0.61
CA ASN A 560 9.07 -0.02 -1.43
C ASN A 560 10.49 -0.47 -1.05
N LEU A 561 11.40 0.45 -0.75
CA LEU A 561 12.73 0.09 -0.23
C LEU A 561 12.62 -0.77 1.04
N ALA A 562 11.69 -0.45 1.95
CA ALA A 562 11.47 -1.25 3.16
C ALA A 562 10.83 -2.62 2.88
N ARG A 563 9.87 -2.71 1.94
CA ARG A 563 9.31 -4.00 1.46
C ARG A 563 10.40 -4.90 0.89
N TYR A 564 11.18 -4.42 -0.09
CA TYR A 564 12.25 -5.20 -0.71
C TYR A 564 13.40 -5.53 0.26
N ALA A 565 13.76 -4.62 1.18
CA ALA A 565 14.78 -4.90 2.18
C ALA A 565 14.35 -5.96 3.22
N THR A 566 13.08 -5.94 3.65
CA THR A 566 12.56 -7.01 4.55
C THR A 566 12.44 -8.35 3.83
N LEU A 567 12.05 -8.37 2.55
CA LEU A 567 12.09 -9.57 1.72
C LEU A 567 13.52 -10.11 1.57
N ALA A 568 14.49 -9.27 1.19
CA ALA A 568 15.89 -9.66 1.02
C ALA A 568 16.48 -10.21 2.33
N GLY A 569 16.24 -9.56 3.47
CA GLY A 569 16.65 -10.05 4.78
C GLY A 569 16.02 -11.40 5.13
N GLY A 570 14.72 -11.58 4.85
CA GLY A 570 14.03 -12.86 4.99
C GLY A 570 14.64 -13.95 4.11
N THR A 571 14.94 -13.66 2.84
CA THR A 571 15.57 -14.60 1.90
C THR A 571 16.94 -15.06 2.40
N VAL A 572 17.79 -14.15 2.89
CA VAL A 572 19.13 -14.48 3.43
C VAL A 572 19.00 -15.37 4.66
N LEU A 573 18.13 -15.01 5.62
CA LEU A 573 17.90 -15.78 6.85
C LEU A 573 17.37 -17.18 6.53
N ALA A 574 16.35 -17.30 5.67
CA ALA A 574 15.75 -18.58 5.30
C ALA A 574 16.74 -19.46 4.50
N SER A 575 17.52 -18.87 3.59
CA SER A 575 18.53 -19.59 2.80
C SER A 575 19.68 -20.11 3.67
N THR A 576 20.14 -19.28 4.61
CA THR A 576 21.14 -19.68 5.63
C THR A 576 20.61 -20.83 6.49
N SER A 577 19.41 -20.71 7.05
CA SER A 577 18.82 -21.77 7.88
C SER A 577 18.58 -23.06 7.08
N GLY A 578 18.12 -22.96 5.84
CA GLY A 578 17.94 -24.12 4.96
C GLY A 578 19.26 -24.86 4.67
N TYR A 579 20.35 -24.12 4.45
CA TYR A 579 21.68 -24.70 4.26
C TYR A 579 22.24 -25.33 5.55
N LEU A 580 21.97 -24.76 6.72
CA LEU A 580 22.31 -25.36 8.01
C LEU A 580 21.55 -26.66 8.28
N LEU A 581 20.26 -26.74 7.92
CA LEU A 581 19.51 -27.99 8.00
C LEU A 581 20.04 -29.04 7.02
N TYR A 582 20.50 -28.64 5.83
CA TYR A 582 21.19 -29.53 4.90
C TYR A 582 22.50 -30.07 5.49
N ILE A 583 23.30 -29.23 6.16
CA ILE A 583 24.53 -29.67 6.86
C ILE A 583 24.19 -30.62 8.01
N LEU A 584 23.19 -30.30 8.84
CA LEU A 584 22.72 -31.19 9.92
C LEU A 584 22.34 -32.57 9.36
N ALA A 585 21.56 -32.61 8.27
CA ALA A 585 21.11 -33.86 7.65
C ALA A 585 22.22 -34.66 6.94
N THR A 586 23.29 -34.02 6.46
CA THR A 586 24.34 -34.69 5.64
C THR A 586 25.67 -34.91 6.35
N ARG A 587 26.00 -34.09 7.37
CA ARG A 587 27.28 -34.13 8.09
C ARG A 587 27.14 -34.63 9.54
N PHE A 588 25.94 -34.63 10.11
CA PHE A 588 25.67 -35.07 11.48
C PHE A 588 24.57 -36.17 11.54
N PRO A 589 24.75 -37.32 10.86
CA PRO A 589 23.73 -38.35 10.77
C PRO A 589 23.43 -38.97 12.14
N GLY A 590 22.25 -38.66 12.68
CA GLY A 590 21.77 -39.16 13.98
C GLY A 590 21.70 -38.09 15.07
N ASP A 591 22.33 -36.93 14.87
CA ASP A 591 22.25 -35.81 15.81
C ASP A 591 20.99 -34.97 15.57
N SER A 592 20.50 -34.31 16.64
CA SER A 592 19.36 -33.38 16.53
C SER A 592 19.62 -32.10 17.31
N CYS A 593 19.56 -30.97 16.59
CA CYS A 593 19.79 -29.63 17.12
C CYS A 593 18.46 -28.87 17.21
N THR A 594 17.87 -28.80 18.41
CA THR A 594 16.58 -28.12 18.67
C THR A 594 16.59 -26.66 18.24
N TRP A 595 17.67 -25.93 18.56
CA TRP A 595 17.88 -24.53 18.17
C TRP A 595 18.00 -24.35 16.64
N CYS A 596 18.62 -25.30 15.94
CA CYS A 596 18.72 -25.25 14.48
C CYS A 596 17.33 -25.33 13.82
N PHE A 597 16.42 -26.16 14.36
CA PHE A 597 15.03 -26.22 13.91
C PHE A 597 14.19 -24.99 14.32
N ALA A 598 14.41 -24.43 15.52
CA ALA A 598 13.73 -23.23 15.98
C ALA A 598 14.07 -22.01 15.11
N SER A 599 15.37 -21.76 14.89
CA SER A 599 15.84 -20.70 13.98
C SER A 599 15.37 -20.91 12.54
N ALA A 600 15.30 -22.15 12.04
CA ALA A 600 14.74 -22.44 10.72
C ALA A 600 13.23 -22.16 10.61
N ALA A 601 12.47 -22.45 11.67
CA ALA A 601 11.04 -22.12 11.73
C ALA A 601 10.82 -20.60 11.77
N LEU A 602 11.63 -19.87 12.54
CA LEU A 602 11.55 -18.41 12.65
C LEU A 602 11.95 -17.71 11.34
N SER A 603 13.04 -18.11 10.69
CA SER A 603 13.46 -17.52 9.41
C SER A 603 12.47 -17.80 8.29
N ALA A 604 11.93 -19.03 8.21
CA ALA A 604 10.85 -19.37 7.28
C ALA A 604 9.56 -18.57 7.55
N ALA A 605 9.21 -18.34 8.82
CA ALA A 605 8.05 -17.53 9.19
C ALA A 605 8.24 -16.03 8.87
N VAL A 606 9.44 -15.49 9.07
CA VAL A 606 9.80 -14.12 8.65
C VAL A 606 9.73 -13.99 7.13
N PHE A 607 10.37 -14.89 6.38
CA PHE A 607 10.35 -14.89 4.91
C PHE A 607 8.91 -15.04 4.35
N GLY A 608 8.15 -16.01 4.86
CA GLY A 608 6.74 -16.19 4.48
C GLY A 608 5.83 -15.03 4.89
N SER A 609 6.20 -14.24 5.90
CA SER A 609 5.50 -13.00 6.24
C SER A 609 5.91 -11.83 5.33
N ALA A 610 7.18 -11.77 4.92
CA ALA A 610 7.65 -10.79 3.93
C ALA A 610 7.01 -11.04 2.55
N LEU A 611 6.93 -12.29 2.08
CA LEU A 611 6.26 -12.67 0.82
C LEU A 611 4.80 -12.21 0.73
N ARG A 612 4.08 -12.17 1.87
CA ARG A 612 2.70 -11.63 1.93
C ARG A 612 2.60 -10.12 1.67
N SER A 613 3.72 -9.42 1.54
CA SER A 613 3.80 -7.97 1.27
C SER A 613 3.88 -7.63 -0.23
N PHE A 614 3.66 -8.63 -1.10
CA PHE A 614 3.85 -8.52 -2.55
C PHE A 614 2.73 -9.24 -3.29
N SER A 615 2.34 -8.67 -4.43
CA SER A 615 1.46 -9.31 -5.41
C SER A 615 2.16 -10.42 -6.19
N ALA A 616 1.38 -11.28 -6.86
CA ALA A 616 1.93 -12.35 -7.69
C ALA A 616 2.88 -11.84 -8.79
N ARG A 617 2.62 -10.65 -9.34
CA ARG A 617 3.47 -10.02 -10.37
C ARG A 617 4.80 -9.55 -9.78
N GLU A 618 4.76 -8.81 -8.68
CA GLU A 618 6.00 -8.38 -8.00
C GLU A 618 6.84 -9.58 -7.55
N LEU A 619 6.20 -10.68 -7.12
CA LEU A 619 6.91 -11.92 -6.79
C LEU A 619 7.57 -12.57 -8.02
N THR A 620 6.94 -12.54 -9.21
CA THR A 620 7.60 -13.01 -10.44
C THR A 620 8.78 -12.13 -10.84
N GLU A 621 8.68 -10.81 -10.66
CA GLU A 621 9.77 -9.85 -10.94
C GLU A 621 10.91 -9.99 -9.89
N ALA A 622 10.56 -10.26 -8.62
CA ALA A 622 11.52 -10.47 -7.53
C ALA A 622 12.14 -11.89 -7.49
N ALA A 623 11.58 -12.87 -8.19
CA ALA A 623 12.03 -14.26 -8.14
C ALA A 623 13.48 -14.44 -8.62
N ALA A 624 13.87 -13.78 -9.71
CA ALA A 624 15.24 -13.84 -10.24
C ALA A 624 16.28 -13.20 -9.30
N PRO A 625 16.15 -11.93 -8.85
CA PRO A 625 17.10 -11.35 -7.90
C PRO A 625 17.06 -12.04 -6.52
N GLY A 626 15.89 -12.49 -6.06
CA GLY A 626 15.75 -13.25 -4.81
C GLY A 626 16.45 -14.62 -4.87
N GLY A 627 16.27 -15.36 -5.97
CA GLY A 627 16.98 -16.62 -6.22
C GLY A 627 18.49 -16.44 -6.36
N GLY A 628 18.93 -15.36 -7.02
CA GLY A 628 20.35 -14.99 -7.08
C GLY A 628 20.95 -14.69 -5.71
N LEU A 629 20.23 -13.95 -4.86
CA LEU A 629 20.65 -13.66 -3.47
C LEU A 629 20.71 -14.93 -2.60
N ALA A 630 19.73 -15.83 -2.73
CA ALA A 630 19.72 -17.12 -2.05
C ALA A 630 20.94 -17.98 -2.48
N ALA A 631 21.17 -18.12 -3.79
CA ALA A 631 22.30 -18.88 -4.33
C ALA A 631 23.65 -18.29 -3.90
N ALA A 632 23.80 -16.96 -3.92
CA ALA A 632 25.01 -16.28 -3.46
C ALA A 632 25.27 -16.50 -1.95
N THR A 633 24.21 -16.50 -1.13
CA THR A 633 24.29 -16.77 0.31
C THR A 633 24.76 -18.21 0.58
N VAL A 634 24.17 -19.20 -0.11
CA VAL A 634 24.58 -20.61 0.00
C VAL A 634 26.01 -20.81 -0.49
N LEU A 635 26.40 -20.19 -1.62
CA LEU A 635 27.76 -20.28 -2.16
C LEU A 635 28.79 -19.67 -1.19
N ALA A 636 28.50 -18.52 -0.58
CA ALA A 636 29.39 -17.90 0.39
C ALA A 636 29.62 -18.79 1.63
N LEU A 637 28.57 -19.42 2.15
CA LEU A 637 28.66 -20.36 3.28
C LEU A 637 29.39 -21.66 2.88
N ALA A 638 29.13 -22.19 1.68
CA ALA A 638 29.81 -23.38 1.16
C ALA A 638 31.31 -23.14 0.96
N LEU A 639 31.71 -21.93 0.53
CA LEU A 639 33.11 -21.53 0.43
C LEU A 639 33.75 -21.31 1.81
N ALA A 640 33.04 -20.69 2.75
CA ALA A 640 33.51 -20.48 4.12
C ALA A 640 33.79 -21.80 4.87
N TRP A 641 33.01 -22.85 4.57
CA TRP A 641 33.17 -24.19 5.14
C TRP A 641 33.82 -25.22 4.20
N ALA A 642 34.39 -24.79 3.07
CA ALA A 642 35.01 -25.71 2.09
C ALA A 642 36.16 -26.54 2.69
N ASN A 643 36.84 -25.99 3.69
CA ASN A 643 37.94 -26.63 4.43
C ASN A 643 37.55 -27.04 5.86
N VAL A 644 36.26 -27.03 6.21
CA VAL A 644 35.80 -27.59 7.49
C VAL A 644 35.55 -29.07 7.26
N ASP A 645 36.42 -29.90 7.81
CA ASP A 645 36.23 -31.35 7.79
C ASP A 645 34.82 -31.71 8.31
N PRO A 646 34.15 -32.72 7.72
CA PRO A 646 32.96 -33.27 8.36
C PRO A 646 33.32 -33.64 9.82
N PRO A 647 32.37 -33.55 10.77
CA PRO A 647 32.48 -34.34 11.98
C PRO A 647 32.59 -35.78 11.48
N SER A 648 33.76 -36.38 11.71
CA SER A 648 34.08 -37.69 11.17
C SER A 648 32.96 -38.65 11.58
N ALA A 649 32.37 -39.35 10.61
CA ALA A 649 31.14 -40.13 10.76
C ALA A 649 31.39 -41.41 11.59
N ALA A 650 31.63 -41.19 12.89
CA ALA A 650 32.77 -41.77 13.58
C ALA A 650 34.09 -41.55 12.80
N ALA A 651 35.02 -40.77 13.36
CA ALA A 651 36.38 -41.28 13.37
C ALA A 651 36.27 -42.64 14.07
N ASP A 652 36.88 -43.69 13.50
CA ASP A 652 37.06 -44.92 14.25
C ASP A 652 37.68 -44.52 15.59
N PHE A 653 36.90 -44.62 16.67
CA PHE A 653 37.27 -44.13 17.99
C PHE A 653 38.23 -45.16 18.58
N GLU A 654 39.38 -45.26 17.94
CA GLU A 654 40.53 -46.07 18.28
C GLU A 654 41.22 -45.39 19.45
N LEU A 655 40.72 -45.67 20.66
CA LEU A 655 41.51 -45.41 21.85
C LEU A 655 42.60 -46.48 21.90
N PRO A 656 43.89 -46.16 21.67
CA PRO A 656 44.96 -47.10 21.97
C PRO A 656 44.96 -47.37 23.48
N PHE A 657 45.24 -48.62 23.86
CA PHE A 657 45.36 -48.96 25.28
C PHE A 657 46.42 -48.09 25.97
N SER A 658 46.01 -47.36 27.00
CA SER A 658 46.91 -46.65 27.92
C SER A 658 46.43 -46.88 29.34
N GLU A 659 47.30 -47.39 30.21
CA GLU A 659 46.95 -47.57 31.62
C GLU A 659 47.21 -46.25 32.38
N PRO A 660 46.18 -45.61 32.98
CA PRO A 660 46.38 -44.39 33.76
C PRO A 660 47.13 -44.68 35.07
N GLU A 661 48.18 -43.90 35.35
CA GLU A 661 49.00 -44.06 36.56
C GLU A 661 48.25 -43.60 37.82
N VAL A 662 48.18 -44.49 38.81
CA VAL A 662 47.58 -44.20 40.12
C VAL A 662 48.56 -43.40 40.97
N MET A 663 48.25 -42.13 41.25
CA MET A 663 49.18 -41.22 41.95
C MET A 663 48.98 -41.19 43.47
N THR A 664 47.84 -41.68 43.98
CA THR A 664 47.53 -41.74 45.41
C THR A 664 48.46 -42.72 46.14
N GLN A 665 49.02 -42.32 47.29
CA GLN A 665 49.79 -43.24 48.13
C GLN A 665 48.88 -44.26 48.82
N SER A 666 49.20 -45.55 48.74
CA SER A 666 48.48 -46.60 49.47
C SER A 666 48.76 -46.54 50.97
N THR A 667 47.78 -46.97 51.76
CA THR A 667 47.95 -47.26 53.17
C THR A 667 48.19 -48.76 53.38
N GLN A 668 48.73 -49.16 54.54
CA GLN A 668 48.84 -50.58 54.89
C GLN A 668 47.47 -51.29 54.80
N ARG A 669 46.39 -50.62 55.21
CA ARG A 669 45.01 -51.13 55.12
C ARG A 669 44.60 -51.47 53.69
N THR A 670 44.91 -50.61 52.71
CA THR A 670 44.51 -50.85 51.31
C THR A 670 45.33 -51.97 50.66
N VAL A 671 46.63 -52.07 50.98
CA VAL A 671 47.50 -53.18 50.52
C VAL A 671 47.00 -54.52 51.07
N ASP A 672 46.71 -54.60 52.37
CA ASP A 672 46.24 -55.83 53.01
C ASP A 672 44.80 -56.19 52.58
N LEU A 673 43.97 -55.22 52.17
CA LEU A 673 42.68 -55.48 51.54
C LEU A 673 42.83 -56.03 50.11
N ALA A 674 43.68 -55.44 49.28
CA ALA A 674 43.94 -55.92 47.92
C ALA A 674 44.42 -57.38 47.91
N ARG A 675 45.36 -57.72 48.79
CA ARG A 675 45.83 -59.10 48.98
C ARG A 675 44.74 -60.07 49.43
N ARG A 676 43.86 -59.66 50.35
CA ARG A 676 42.72 -60.48 50.79
C ARG A 676 41.70 -60.70 49.67
N LEU A 677 41.40 -59.68 48.86
CA LEU A 677 40.56 -59.80 47.67
C LEU A 677 41.15 -60.81 46.68
N ARG A 678 42.44 -60.68 46.37
CA ARG A 678 43.17 -61.60 45.48
C ARG A 678 43.19 -63.04 46.02
N ALA A 679 43.46 -63.23 47.31
CA ALA A 679 43.48 -64.55 47.96
C ALA A 679 42.10 -65.22 48.04
N ALA A 680 41.02 -64.43 48.10
CA ALA A 680 39.63 -64.92 48.03
C ALA A 680 39.15 -65.24 46.60
N GLY A 681 40.01 -65.08 45.58
CA GLY A 681 39.65 -65.29 44.18
C GLY A 681 38.69 -64.24 43.61
N ALA A 682 38.63 -63.05 44.22
CA ALA A 682 37.85 -61.96 43.67
C ALA A 682 38.40 -61.51 42.31
N ARG A 683 37.56 -60.90 41.47
CA ARG A 683 37.94 -60.25 40.21
C ARG A 683 37.39 -58.84 40.16
N PHE A 684 38.20 -57.91 39.65
CA PHE A 684 37.83 -56.52 39.43
C PHE A 684 37.91 -56.21 37.93
N TYR A 685 36.78 -56.09 37.27
CA TYR A 685 36.68 -55.84 35.83
C TYR A 685 36.56 -54.35 35.54
N GLY A 686 37.32 -53.88 34.56
CA GLY A 686 37.25 -52.50 34.08
C GLY A 686 37.64 -52.37 32.60
N ALA A 687 37.62 -51.14 32.14
CA ALA A 687 38.17 -50.71 30.87
C ALA A 687 39.18 -49.58 31.12
N PHE A 688 40.26 -49.49 30.37
CA PHE A 688 41.31 -48.50 30.67
C PHE A 688 40.84 -47.03 30.60
N TRP A 689 39.78 -46.72 29.85
CA TRP A 689 39.17 -45.38 29.75
C TRP A 689 38.03 -45.12 30.75
N CYS A 690 37.75 -46.05 31.67
CA CYS A 690 36.66 -45.95 32.63
C CYS A 690 37.08 -45.10 33.85
N SER A 691 36.54 -43.88 33.98
CA SER A 691 36.85 -42.97 35.10
C SER A 691 36.59 -43.62 36.46
N HIS A 692 35.42 -44.22 36.68
CA HIS A 692 35.08 -44.93 37.91
C HIS A 692 35.97 -46.15 38.18
N CYS A 693 36.58 -46.74 37.15
CA CYS A 693 37.55 -47.83 37.31
C CYS A 693 38.91 -47.29 37.77
N PHE A 694 39.29 -46.09 37.31
CA PHE A 694 40.46 -45.36 37.80
C PHE A 694 40.26 -44.85 39.23
N GLU A 695 39.13 -44.20 39.53
CA GLU A 695 38.74 -43.77 40.88
C GLU A 695 38.77 -44.95 41.88
N GLN A 696 38.25 -46.12 41.47
CA GLN A 696 38.34 -47.35 42.26
C GLN A 696 39.79 -47.80 42.50
N LYS A 697 40.71 -47.62 41.54
CA LYS A 697 42.15 -47.90 41.72
C LYS A 697 42.82 -46.83 42.63
N GLU A 698 42.46 -45.56 42.50
CA GLU A 698 42.95 -44.46 43.37
C GLU A 698 42.54 -44.65 44.84
N ALA A 699 41.32 -45.12 45.10
CA ALA A 699 40.84 -45.46 46.44
C ALA A 699 41.71 -46.52 47.16
N PHE A 700 42.46 -47.36 46.41
CA PHE A 700 43.46 -48.28 46.94
C PHE A 700 44.88 -47.68 46.95
N GLY A 701 45.21 -46.83 45.98
CA GLY A 701 46.50 -46.19 45.79
C GLY A 701 47.54 -47.08 45.09
N ALA A 702 48.67 -46.48 44.72
CA ALA A 702 49.65 -47.01 43.77
C ALA A 702 50.25 -48.40 44.09
N ALA A 703 50.47 -48.71 45.37
CA ALA A 703 51.08 -49.99 45.78
C ALA A 703 50.03 -51.11 45.87
N ALA A 704 48.83 -50.79 46.38
CA ALA A 704 47.73 -51.73 46.48
C ALA A 704 47.05 -51.99 45.13
N ALA A 705 47.00 -51.01 44.23
CA ALA A 705 46.47 -51.17 42.87
C ALA A 705 47.19 -52.27 42.08
N LYS A 706 48.51 -52.44 42.27
CA LYS A 706 49.32 -53.51 41.68
C LYS A 706 49.05 -54.91 42.27
N GLU A 707 48.39 -54.97 43.41
CA GLU A 707 47.97 -56.22 44.09
C GLU A 707 46.49 -56.54 43.85
N LEU A 708 45.73 -55.65 43.20
CA LEU A 708 44.33 -55.89 42.86
C LEU A 708 44.21 -56.99 41.80
N PRO A 709 43.18 -57.86 41.88
CA PRO A 709 42.88 -58.84 40.85
C PRO A 709 42.13 -58.19 39.67
N TYR A 710 42.75 -57.18 39.06
CA TYR A 710 42.20 -56.43 37.93
C TYR A 710 42.16 -57.29 36.65
N VAL A 711 41.10 -57.14 35.87
CA VAL A 711 40.90 -57.73 34.55
C VAL A 711 40.55 -56.60 33.59
N GLU A 712 41.45 -56.33 32.66
CA GLU A 712 41.22 -55.38 31.57
C GLU A 712 40.34 -56.03 30.51
N CYS A 713 39.18 -55.46 30.24
CA CYS A 713 38.25 -56.03 29.27
C CYS A 713 38.52 -55.61 27.82
N TYR A 714 39.41 -54.65 27.58
CA TYR A 714 39.81 -54.17 26.27
C TYR A 714 41.35 -53.99 26.16
N PRO A 715 42.12 -55.09 26.21
CA PRO A 715 43.58 -55.04 26.21
C PRO A 715 44.18 -54.49 24.90
N ASP A 716 43.46 -54.64 23.77
CA ASP A 716 43.90 -54.22 22.43
C ASP A 716 43.46 -52.78 22.06
N GLY A 717 42.97 -52.00 23.03
CA GLY A 717 42.31 -50.72 22.76
C GLY A 717 40.79 -50.84 22.56
N PHE A 718 40.11 -49.71 22.41
CA PHE A 718 38.70 -49.68 22.02
C PHE A 718 38.55 -49.35 20.53
N ARG A 719 37.68 -50.07 19.82
CA ARG A 719 37.09 -49.67 18.53
C ARG A 719 35.69 -50.27 18.43
N ARG A 720 34.89 -49.81 17.46
CA ARG A 720 33.49 -50.26 17.23
C ARG A 720 33.29 -51.78 17.16
N ASP A 721 34.26 -52.51 16.62
CA ASP A 721 34.17 -53.97 16.40
C ASP A 721 35.03 -54.82 17.35
N VAL A 722 35.66 -54.23 18.37
CA VAL A 722 36.49 -54.99 19.34
C VAL A 722 35.59 -55.77 20.28
N ARG A 723 35.78 -57.09 20.33
CA ARG A 723 35.11 -57.96 21.30
C ARG A 723 35.78 -57.81 22.66
N LEU A 724 34.97 -57.76 23.71
CA LEU A 724 35.42 -57.89 25.10
C LEU A 724 36.33 -59.12 25.27
N ALA A 725 37.36 -58.99 26.11
CA ALA A 725 38.18 -60.13 26.53
C ALA A 725 37.28 -61.27 27.06
N GLN A 726 37.62 -62.53 26.73
CA GLN A 726 36.74 -63.67 26.99
C GLN A 726 36.35 -63.81 28.47
N GLU A 727 37.26 -63.52 29.41
CA GLU A 727 36.99 -63.52 30.85
C GLU A 727 35.87 -62.53 31.26
N CYS A 728 35.70 -61.43 30.52
CA CYS A 728 34.64 -60.44 30.73
C CYS A 728 33.32 -60.84 30.08
N VAL A 729 33.37 -61.56 28.95
CA VAL A 729 32.19 -62.16 28.30
C VAL A 729 31.60 -63.27 29.19
N ASP A 730 32.45 -64.15 29.71
CA ASP A 730 32.06 -65.25 30.58
C ASP A 730 31.45 -64.75 31.90
N ALA A 731 31.94 -63.60 32.42
CA ALA A 731 31.40 -62.93 33.60
C ALA A 731 30.06 -62.20 33.38
N ARG A 732 29.57 -62.09 32.13
CA ARG A 732 28.28 -61.46 31.75
C ARG A 732 28.09 -60.07 32.34
N LEU A 733 29.10 -59.23 32.21
CA LEU A 733 29.12 -57.88 32.80
C LEU A 733 28.08 -56.96 32.15
N THR A 734 27.37 -56.18 32.97
CA THR A 734 26.39 -55.17 32.52
C THR A 734 26.97 -53.76 32.38
N GLY A 735 28.22 -53.56 32.79
CA GLY A 735 28.91 -52.26 32.80
C GLY A 735 30.16 -52.28 33.70
N PHE A 736 30.95 -51.21 33.62
CA PHE A 736 32.20 -51.05 34.38
C PHE A 736 32.11 -49.86 35.35
N PRO A 737 32.84 -49.88 36.49
CA PRO A 737 33.56 -51.02 37.05
C PRO A 737 32.62 -52.15 37.48
N ALA A 738 33.14 -53.36 37.62
CA ALA A 738 32.40 -54.48 38.20
C ALA A 738 33.31 -55.39 39.04
N TRP A 739 32.76 -55.97 40.10
CA TRP A 739 33.46 -56.86 41.01
C TRP A 739 32.77 -58.22 41.06
N THR A 740 33.52 -59.31 40.89
CA THR A 740 33.04 -60.65 41.24
C THR A 740 33.72 -61.07 42.53
N ILE A 741 32.96 -61.19 43.63
CA ILE A 741 33.46 -61.59 44.95
C ILE A 741 32.60 -62.75 45.43
N ASN A 742 33.21 -63.86 45.86
CA ASN A 742 32.49 -64.99 46.45
C ASN A 742 31.32 -65.50 45.56
N GLY A 743 31.52 -65.50 44.23
CA GLY A 743 30.53 -65.92 43.22
C GLY A 743 29.42 -64.91 42.92
N ARG A 744 29.51 -63.66 43.40
CA ARG A 744 28.50 -62.60 43.18
C ARG A 744 29.09 -61.48 42.34
N THR A 745 28.45 -61.15 41.22
CA THR A 745 28.79 -60.00 40.39
C THR A 745 28.11 -58.73 40.93
N LEU A 746 28.90 -57.69 41.18
CA LEU A 746 28.49 -56.39 41.71
C LEU A 746 28.91 -55.32 40.70
N SER A 747 27.95 -54.67 40.04
CA SER A 747 28.23 -53.58 39.10
C SER A 747 28.39 -52.25 39.85
N GLY A 748 29.22 -51.33 39.32
CA GLY A 748 29.51 -50.02 39.91
C GLY A 748 30.61 -50.04 40.96
N GLU A 749 31.10 -48.84 41.28
CA GLU A 749 32.18 -48.60 42.25
C GLU A 749 31.80 -49.09 43.66
N ARG A 750 32.81 -49.48 44.44
CA ARG A 750 32.64 -49.98 45.81
C ARG A 750 33.64 -49.31 46.75
N THR A 751 33.10 -48.78 47.85
CA THR A 751 33.91 -48.30 48.97
C THR A 751 34.71 -49.45 49.60
N LEU A 752 35.85 -49.14 50.21
CA LEU A 752 36.72 -50.13 50.85
C LEU A 752 35.96 -50.96 51.92
N ASP A 753 35.07 -50.32 52.68
CA ASP A 753 34.25 -50.98 53.71
C ASP A 753 33.22 -51.94 53.10
N GLN A 754 32.65 -51.62 51.93
CA GLN A 754 31.76 -52.53 51.19
C GLN A 754 32.52 -53.77 50.68
N LEU A 755 33.74 -53.59 50.15
CA LEU A 755 34.58 -54.71 49.70
C LEU A 755 34.97 -55.62 50.88
N GLU A 756 35.28 -55.05 52.05
CA GLU A 756 35.49 -55.81 53.29
C GLU A 756 34.23 -56.53 53.78
N ALA A 757 33.05 -55.94 53.59
CA ALA A 757 31.77 -56.56 53.96
C ALA A 757 31.40 -57.74 53.03
N GLU A 758 31.63 -57.64 51.72
CA GLU A 758 31.36 -58.72 50.77
C GLU A 758 32.32 -59.91 50.95
N LEU A 759 33.60 -59.65 51.26
CA LEU A 759 34.58 -60.69 51.60
C LEU A 759 34.17 -61.55 52.80
N ARG A 760 33.41 -60.99 53.76
CA ARG A 760 32.92 -61.71 54.95
C ARG A 760 31.69 -62.57 54.68
N LYS A 761 31.03 -62.42 53.52
CA LYS A 761 29.83 -63.22 53.19
C LYS A 761 30.24 -64.58 52.63
N PRO A 762 29.51 -65.66 52.94
CA PRO A 762 29.78 -66.97 52.38
C PRO A 762 29.63 -66.98 50.85
N PRO A 763 30.36 -67.87 50.14
CA PRO A 763 30.24 -68.05 48.70
C PRO A 763 28.79 -68.28 48.28
N ALA A 764 28.39 -67.65 47.18
CA ALA A 764 27.09 -67.89 46.56
C ALA A 764 26.98 -69.37 46.15
N ALA A 765 25.82 -69.97 46.39
CA ALA A 765 25.53 -71.31 45.90
C ALA A 765 25.65 -71.32 44.37
N ALA A 766 26.31 -72.35 43.83
CA ALA A 766 26.54 -72.46 42.39
C ALA A 766 25.20 -72.43 41.63
N PRO A 767 25.07 -71.66 40.54
CA PRO A 767 23.86 -71.65 39.73
C PRO A 767 23.61 -73.05 39.16
N ALA A 768 22.40 -73.57 39.37
CA ALA A 768 22.02 -74.87 38.84
C ALA A 768 22.08 -74.85 37.29
N LEU A 769 22.73 -75.85 36.70
CA LEU A 769 22.84 -76.00 35.25
C LEU A 769 21.43 -76.11 34.62
N PRO A 770 21.06 -75.22 33.67
CA PRO A 770 19.78 -75.30 33.00
C PRO A 770 19.80 -76.43 31.97
N GLY A 771 19.34 -77.62 32.36
CA GLY A 771 19.33 -78.77 31.44
C GLY A 771 18.81 -80.12 31.94
N GLN A 772 18.32 -80.26 33.19
CA GLN A 772 17.75 -81.54 33.66
C GLN A 772 16.46 -81.36 34.49
N ARG A 773 15.32 -81.56 33.81
CA ARG A 773 14.06 -82.21 34.23
C ARG A 773 13.29 -82.44 32.93
N ALA A 774 12.98 -83.67 32.49
CA ALA A 774 12.14 -84.69 33.15
C ALA A 774 10.69 -84.22 33.24
#